data_AF-A0A2V7HID5-F1
#
_entry.id   AF-A0A2V7HID5-F1
#
_cell.length_a   1.000
_cell.length_b   1.000
_cell.length_c   1.000
_cell.angle_alpha   90.00
_cell.angle_beta   90.00
_cell.angle_gamma   90.00
#
_symmetry.space_group_name_H-M   'P 1'
#
loop_
_entity.id
_entity.type
_entity.pdbx_description
1 polymer ?
#
loop_
_entity_poly.entity_id
_entity_poly.type
_entity_poly.pdbx_seq_one_letter_code
_entity_poly.pdbx_strand_id
1 'polypeptide(L)'
;LGKRVDYSGRSVIVVGPELKLHQCGLPKAMALELFKPFIIHKLVEKGIAETVKRAKKIVEKESPEVYEILEEIIRDHPVLLNRAPTLHRLGIQAFEPVLVEGKAIRIHPLVCAAFNADFDGDQMAVHVPLSFEAQLECRLLMLSSNNILKPSDGRPVAEPSQDIVLGCYFATKAPAGFGDKPLKNAKSYSNVAEVELALSQDRVDFHTPIRYFVQDIEGNRWVDTTVGRVLFNAIIPKEIAFQNREMKKKALGELVFESYRKGGLTGTVPFLDRLKEFGFRYATRGGVSIGIEDLHIPAEKETLLAEAEERVNRFQKAYQTGNITNGERYNKVIDTWTHANNDVADAMVRAMRESGDGFNPVFMMFDSGSRGSRDQIRQLAGMRGLMAKPQKKLTGGIGEIIESPIKSNFREGLSVLEYFISTHGARKGLADTALKTADAGYLTRRLVDVAQDVTITEEDCGTILGLEVGALKEGEDIIEPLAERIVGTVAAEDIYDVHEIDESGQRTLLVEAGQLIDEDMARSIEESGLETVKIRSVLTCEAKRGLCQMCYGRNLATMGMVDKGEAVGIIAAQSIGEPGTQLTLRTFHIGGTAARIAEQTARKSKVAGTIAFGDRLVVVTNDEGQKIVTSYEGELTIKTSGERSGSVGARLQVPLGATLMVKNGEEVKKDQIIFSWDPYTNPIISDVEGTLRFVDLIPGESVSEELDELTGLRQTVVIEDKEKKLHPHIEIVETKGNKEKRLRDFVIPVGAQLTVEDGKKISAGTIIAKISREAYKTRDITGGLPRVAELFEARRPKDPATISEIDGEVRFGDIKRGKREIRVVPKDTPVDTEEPGQLYEIPAGKHLRVHAGDWVRAGDRLSEGPVNPHDILRIKGPRAVQEYLLNEVQEVYRLQGVKINDKHIGVIVRQMLQKVRVLESGDTEFLEGEHVDKQAFRDANDKAKKKKEDPAVSEPLLLGITKASLTTQSFISAASFQETTRVLTDAAIRGARDELLGLKENIIIGHLIPAGTGMYRYQEVEIEGAPVPAAPELPLEPSIAEILATESESDFALPETVPVPEEI
;
A
#
# COMPACT_ATOMS: atom_id res chain seq x y z
N LEU A 1 15.58 -1.66 23.06
CA LEU A 1 16.92 -2.08 22.64
C LEU A 1 17.89 -0.92 22.40
N GLY A 2 17.42 0.32 22.19
CA GLY A 2 18.32 1.46 22.00
C GLY A 2 19.25 1.71 23.20
N LYS A 3 20.52 1.98 22.92
CA LYS A 3 21.58 2.35 23.87
C LYS A 3 22.15 3.70 23.45
N ARG A 4 22.74 4.45 24.39
CA ARG A 4 23.58 5.61 24.03
C ARG A 4 24.90 5.09 23.46
N VAL A 5 25.41 5.77 22.44
CA VAL A 5 26.60 5.33 21.68
C VAL A 5 27.58 6.49 21.62
N ASP A 6 28.83 6.24 21.99
CA ASP A 6 29.93 7.19 21.82
C ASP A 6 30.25 7.38 20.32
N TYR A 7 31.14 8.32 19.99
CA TYR A 7 31.48 8.63 18.59
C TYR A 7 30.26 8.99 17.72
N SER A 8 29.30 9.67 18.35
CA SER A 8 28.09 10.14 17.69
C SER A 8 27.84 11.62 17.96
N GLY A 9 27.14 12.28 17.04
CA GLY A 9 26.79 13.69 17.13
C GLY A 9 25.45 13.96 16.44
N ARG A 10 24.83 15.11 16.69
CA ARG A 10 23.63 15.54 15.96
C ARG A 10 23.68 17.03 15.64
N SER A 11 23.14 17.40 14.48
CA SER A 11 22.93 18.81 14.15
C SER A 11 21.78 18.97 13.16
N VAL A 12 21.36 20.22 12.97
CA VAL A 12 20.37 20.62 11.97
C VAL A 12 20.94 20.35 10.57
N ILE A 13 20.06 19.86 9.69
CA ILE A 13 20.41 19.63 8.29
C ILE A 13 20.12 20.84 7.42
N VAL A 14 20.97 21.03 6.41
CA VAL A 14 20.82 22.04 5.36
C VAL A 14 21.12 21.43 4.01
N VAL A 15 20.64 22.06 2.94
CA VAL A 15 20.84 21.57 1.58
C VAL A 15 22.29 21.79 1.13
N GLY A 16 22.91 20.76 0.54
CA GLY A 16 24.23 20.83 -0.08
C GLY A 16 24.16 20.45 -1.57
N PRO A 17 23.67 21.33 -2.47
CA PRO A 17 23.50 21.02 -3.88
C PRO A 17 24.82 20.71 -4.61
N GLU A 18 25.95 21.24 -4.12
CA GLU A 18 27.30 21.02 -4.65
C GLU A 18 27.89 19.64 -4.33
N LEU A 19 27.33 18.94 -3.34
CA LEU A 19 27.82 17.61 -2.94
C LEU A 19 27.50 16.58 -4.03
N LYS A 20 28.32 15.53 -4.14
CA LYS A 20 27.97 14.34 -4.93
C LYS A 20 27.06 13.41 -4.14
N LEU A 21 26.39 12.47 -4.81
CA LEU A 21 25.43 11.57 -4.15
C LEU A 21 26.02 10.80 -2.95
N HIS A 22 27.27 10.35 -3.04
CA HIS A 22 27.98 9.60 -1.98
C HIS A 22 28.57 10.47 -0.86
N GLN A 23 28.44 11.80 -0.94
CA GLN A 23 29.09 12.74 -0.02
C GLN A 23 28.09 13.40 0.93
N CYS A 24 28.57 13.74 2.13
CA CYS A 24 27.85 14.61 3.07
C CYS A 24 28.78 15.71 3.60
N GLY A 25 28.25 16.89 3.90
CA GLY A 25 29.02 17.96 4.52
C GLY A 25 29.01 17.86 6.03
N LEU A 26 30.19 17.64 6.63
CA LEU A 26 30.37 17.55 8.08
C LEU A 26 31.03 18.83 8.63
N PRO A 27 30.42 19.51 9.61
CA PRO A 27 31.01 20.69 10.25
C PRO A 27 32.39 20.41 10.84
N LYS A 28 33.36 21.30 10.59
CA LYS A 28 34.73 21.18 11.13
C LYS A 28 34.80 20.91 12.63
N ALA A 29 34.05 21.66 13.43
CA ALA A 29 34.01 21.49 14.89
C ALA A 29 33.43 20.13 15.32
N MET A 30 32.45 19.62 14.57
CA MET A 30 31.87 18.30 14.82
C MET A 30 32.84 17.19 14.44
N ALA A 31 33.46 17.29 13.26
CA ALA A 31 34.46 16.34 12.79
C ALA A 31 35.66 16.25 13.76
N LEU A 32 36.15 17.39 14.24
CA LEU A 32 37.24 17.45 15.21
C LEU A 32 36.96 16.62 16.48
N GLU A 33 35.75 16.72 17.04
CA GLU A 33 35.39 15.99 18.26
C GLU A 33 35.13 14.51 17.97
N LEU A 34 34.47 14.18 16.85
CA LEU A 34 34.18 12.80 16.46
C LEU A 34 35.45 11.99 16.16
N PHE A 35 36.43 12.60 15.48
CA PHE A 35 37.67 11.92 15.06
C PHE A 35 38.84 12.15 16.03
N LYS A 36 38.59 12.74 17.20
CA LYS A 36 39.62 13.17 18.16
C LYS A 36 40.67 12.09 18.48
N PRO A 37 40.33 10.82 18.75
CA PRO A 37 41.34 9.80 19.03
C PRO A 37 42.22 9.47 17.81
N PHE A 38 41.65 9.45 16.62
CA PHE A 38 42.37 9.20 15.37
C PHE A 38 43.37 10.32 15.06
N ILE A 39 42.96 11.57 15.28
CA ILE A 39 43.83 12.75 15.14
C ILE A 39 45.00 12.67 16.11
N ILE A 40 44.73 12.35 17.38
CA ILE A 40 45.76 12.21 18.42
C ILE A 40 46.77 11.12 18.04
N HIS A 41 46.30 9.95 17.60
CA HIS A 41 47.17 8.86 17.16
C HIS A 41 48.06 9.30 15.99
N LYS A 42 47.45 9.90 14.96
CA LYS A 42 48.17 10.30 13.74
C LYS A 42 49.16 11.46 13.97
N LEU A 43 48.89 12.36 14.91
CA LEU A 43 49.82 13.39 15.37
C LEU A 43 51.08 12.80 16.02
N VAL A 44 50.93 11.73 16.79
CA VAL A 44 52.04 11.01 17.43
C VAL A 44 52.82 10.20 16.39
N GLU A 45 52.10 9.49 15.50
CA GLU A 45 52.69 8.71 14.41
C GLU A 45 53.55 9.56 13.46
N LYS A 46 53.09 10.77 13.12
CA LYS A 46 53.83 11.73 12.29
C LYS A 46 54.95 12.46 13.02
N GLY A 47 55.12 12.25 14.33
CA GLY A 47 56.15 12.93 15.14
C GLY A 47 55.89 14.42 15.39
N ILE A 48 54.70 14.94 15.05
CA ILE A 48 54.28 16.33 15.31
C ILE A 48 54.08 16.53 16.83
N ALA A 49 53.62 15.48 17.51
CA ALA A 49 53.51 15.44 18.96
C ALA A 49 54.32 14.26 19.54
N GLU A 50 55.22 14.56 20.47
CA GLU A 50 56.01 13.52 21.16
C GLU A 50 55.19 12.66 22.14
N THR A 51 54.06 13.18 22.65
CA THR A 51 53.22 12.49 23.62
C THR A 51 51.74 12.76 23.36
N VAL A 52 50.88 11.80 23.75
CA VAL A 52 49.41 11.92 23.69
C VAL A 52 48.91 13.19 24.39
N LYS A 53 49.51 13.56 25.53
CA LYS A 53 49.14 14.77 26.28
C LYS A 53 49.47 16.06 25.51
N ARG A 54 50.59 16.09 24.79
CA ARG A 54 50.96 17.21 23.91
C ARG A 54 50.07 17.25 22.68
N ALA A 55 49.78 16.10 22.06
CA ALA A 55 48.83 15.98 20.95
C ALA A 55 47.44 16.52 21.33
N LYS A 56 46.91 16.14 22.50
CA LYS A 56 45.64 16.65 23.01
C LYS A 56 45.62 18.19 23.12
N LYS A 57 46.70 18.80 23.63
CA LYS A 57 46.82 20.27 23.69
C LYS A 57 46.89 20.93 22.31
N ILE A 58 47.47 20.27 21.31
CA ILE A 58 47.51 20.78 19.93
C ILE A 58 46.11 20.74 19.30
N VAL A 59 45.39 19.64 19.52
CA VAL A 59 43.99 19.48 19.09
C VAL A 59 43.06 20.52 19.75
N GLU A 60 43.19 20.74 21.06
CA GLU A 60 42.41 21.75 21.80
C GLU A 60 42.68 23.19 21.35
N LYS A 61 43.85 23.45 20.76
CA LYS A 61 44.21 24.77 20.19
C LYS A 61 43.72 24.95 18.75
N GLU A 62 43.10 23.93 18.15
CA GLU A 62 42.62 23.95 16.76
C GLU A 62 43.69 24.44 15.75
N SER A 63 44.92 23.93 15.90
CA SER A 63 46.05 24.36 15.07
C SER A 63 45.83 23.93 13.59
N PRO A 64 46.32 24.67 12.58
CA PRO A 64 46.13 24.32 11.16
C PRO A 64 46.53 22.88 10.80
N GLU A 65 47.62 22.38 11.39
CA GLU A 65 48.13 21.01 11.24
C GLU A 65 47.07 19.95 11.58
N VAL A 66 46.17 20.26 12.53
CA VAL A 66 45.08 19.36 12.95
C VAL A 66 44.06 19.18 11.83
N TYR A 67 43.75 20.26 11.11
CA TYR A 67 42.77 20.21 10.01
C TYR A 67 43.33 19.49 8.79
N GLU A 68 44.63 19.62 8.51
CA GLU A 68 45.30 18.84 7.45
C GLU A 68 45.26 17.34 7.74
N ILE A 69 45.54 16.94 8.99
CA ILE A 69 45.46 15.54 9.43
C ILE A 69 44.01 15.04 9.39
N LEU A 70 43.07 15.87 9.81
CA LEU A 70 41.65 15.54 9.79
C LEU A 70 41.16 15.27 8.36
N GLU A 71 41.55 16.10 7.40
CA GLU A 71 41.19 15.90 5.98
C GLU A 71 41.78 14.61 5.42
N GLU A 72 43.00 14.25 5.84
CA GLU A 72 43.63 12.97 5.47
C GLU A 72 42.91 11.76 6.05
N ILE A 73 42.45 11.83 7.32
CA ILE A 73 41.70 10.74 7.97
C ILE A 73 40.33 10.58 7.29
N ILE A 74 39.65 11.69 7.04
CA ILE A 74 38.28 11.71 6.51
C ILE A 74 38.18 11.13 5.10
N ARG A 75 39.22 11.31 4.26
CA ARG A 75 39.20 10.84 2.87
C ARG A 75 38.89 9.34 2.76
N ASP A 76 39.35 8.54 3.72
CA ASP A 76 39.17 7.09 3.71
C ASP A 76 38.18 6.57 4.77
N HIS A 77 37.43 7.45 5.42
CA HIS A 77 36.59 7.07 6.55
C HIS A 77 35.11 7.43 6.32
N PRO A 78 34.23 6.48 5.96
CA PRO A 78 32.81 6.75 5.80
C PRO A 78 32.16 7.12 7.15
N VAL A 79 31.09 7.90 7.12
CA VAL A 79 30.23 8.22 8.26
C VAL A 79 28.80 7.80 7.99
N LEU A 80 28.10 7.38 9.04
CA LEU A 80 26.68 7.04 8.96
C LEU A 80 25.82 8.24 9.34
N LEU A 81 24.87 8.60 8.47
CA LEU A 81 23.83 9.56 8.77
C LEU A 81 22.52 8.83 9.08
N ASN A 82 21.85 9.23 10.15
CA ASN A 82 20.58 8.68 10.58
C ASN A 82 19.56 9.79 10.84
N ARG A 83 18.35 9.64 10.28
CA ARG A 83 17.19 10.47 10.64
C ARG A 83 16.20 9.66 11.48
N ALA A 84 15.90 10.16 12.67
CA ALA A 84 14.89 9.57 13.55
C ALA A 84 13.49 10.14 13.23
N PRO A 85 12.42 9.32 13.27
CA PRO A 85 12.40 7.88 13.50
C PRO A 85 12.78 7.06 12.25
N THR A 86 13.61 6.03 12.41
CA THR A 86 14.04 5.14 11.32
C THR A 86 12.95 4.10 11.03
N LEU A 87 12.09 4.36 10.04
CA LEU A 87 10.98 3.46 9.67
C LEU A 87 11.39 2.36 8.68
N HIS A 88 12.46 2.60 7.92
CA HIS A 88 12.99 1.68 6.91
C HIS A 88 14.51 1.83 6.82
N ARG A 89 15.19 0.85 6.21
CA ARG A 89 16.66 0.80 6.13
C ARG A 89 17.32 2.06 5.55
N LEU A 90 16.69 2.75 4.61
CA LEU A 90 17.27 3.95 3.99
C LEU A 90 17.25 5.19 4.91
N GLY A 91 16.60 5.10 6.08
CA GLY A 91 16.72 6.11 7.12
C GLY A 91 18.10 6.14 7.79
N ILE A 92 18.98 5.17 7.47
CA ILE A 92 20.41 5.17 7.79
C ILE A 92 21.20 4.88 6.51
N GLN A 93 22.12 5.77 6.14
CA GLN A 93 23.02 5.56 5.00
C GLN A 93 24.43 6.02 5.32
N ALA A 94 25.41 5.43 4.66
CA ALA A 94 26.80 5.84 4.72
C ALA A 94 27.12 6.90 3.66
N PHE A 95 28.00 7.83 4.03
CA PHE A 95 28.50 8.91 3.18
C PHE A 95 29.99 9.14 3.43
N GLU A 96 30.67 9.68 2.44
CA GLU A 96 32.01 10.23 2.60
C GLU A 96 31.91 11.67 3.13
N PRO A 97 32.57 12.01 4.27
CA PRO A 97 32.49 13.34 4.82
C PRO A 97 33.31 14.34 3.98
N VAL A 98 32.74 15.52 3.75
CA VAL A 98 33.41 16.70 3.22
C VAL A 98 33.37 17.77 4.30
N LEU A 99 34.54 18.31 4.67
CA LEU A 99 34.62 19.33 5.70
C LEU A 99 33.93 20.62 5.24
N VAL A 100 32.96 21.09 6.03
CA VAL A 100 32.23 22.35 5.76
C VAL A 100 32.34 23.32 6.92
N GLU A 101 32.25 24.61 6.58
CA GLU A 101 32.14 25.68 7.57
C GLU A 101 30.74 25.74 8.19
N GLY A 102 30.68 26.23 9.42
CA GLY A 102 29.44 26.38 10.20
C GLY A 102 29.19 25.22 11.16
N LYS A 103 27.93 25.04 11.58
CA LYS A 103 27.51 24.02 12.55
C LYS A 103 26.48 23.03 12.01
N ALA A 104 25.98 23.22 10.79
CA ALA A 104 24.91 22.43 10.21
C ALA A 104 25.46 21.34 9.27
N ILE A 105 24.81 20.18 9.26
CA ILE A 105 25.17 19.07 8.38
C ILE A 105 24.59 19.36 7.00
N ARG A 106 25.41 19.29 5.93
CA ARG A 106 24.91 19.42 4.56
C ARG A 106 24.60 18.05 3.99
N ILE A 107 23.43 17.90 3.39
CA ILE A 107 23.01 16.64 2.77
C ILE A 107 22.67 16.84 1.29
N HIS A 108 22.86 15.77 0.53
CA HIS A 108 22.56 15.75 -0.89
C HIS A 108 21.03 15.81 -1.13
N PRO A 109 20.51 16.65 -2.05
CA PRO A 109 19.07 16.81 -2.25
C PRO A 109 18.31 15.52 -2.63
N LEU A 110 18.94 14.63 -3.40
CA LEU A 110 18.30 13.38 -3.84
C LEU A 110 18.16 12.33 -2.73
N VAL A 111 18.93 12.45 -1.62
CA VAL A 111 18.77 11.52 -0.49
C VAL A 111 17.68 11.97 0.49
N CYS A 112 17.22 13.23 0.41
CA CYS A 112 16.15 13.73 1.28
C CYS A 112 14.87 12.92 1.15
N ALA A 113 14.54 12.44 -0.05
CA ALA A 113 13.40 11.55 -0.27
C ALA A 113 13.54 10.21 0.47
N ALA A 114 14.76 9.68 0.57
CA ALA A 114 15.06 8.45 1.29
C ALA A 114 14.97 8.63 2.81
N PHE A 115 15.45 9.76 3.33
CA PHE A 115 15.33 10.08 4.76
C PHE A 115 13.94 10.61 5.15
N ASN A 116 13.09 10.91 4.17
CA ASN A 116 11.87 11.70 4.33
C ASN A 116 12.13 13.02 5.08
N ALA A 117 13.25 13.67 4.76
CA ALA A 117 13.80 14.82 5.47
C ALA A 117 13.36 16.14 4.84
N ASP A 118 12.97 17.09 5.69
CA ASP A 118 12.63 18.45 5.30
C ASP A 118 13.64 19.44 5.90
N PHE A 119 13.72 20.66 5.36
CA PHE A 119 14.68 21.69 5.79
C PHE A 119 14.03 22.77 6.68
N ASP A 120 13.11 22.38 7.57
CA ASP A 120 12.37 23.26 8.49
C ASP A 120 12.92 23.27 9.93
N GLY A 121 14.06 22.61 10.16
CA GLY A 121 14.69 22.49 11.48
C GLY A 121 14.98 21.05 11.88
N ASP A 122 14.69 20.08 11.01
CA ASP A 122 15.07 18.68 11.17
C ASP A 122 16.55 18.51 11.53
N GLN A 123 16.82 17.46 12.30
CA GLN A 123 18.16 17.12 12.75
C GLN A 123 18.49 15.69 12.38
N MET A 124 19.74 15.46 12.00
CA MET A 124 20.27 14.12 11.75
C MET A 124 21.40 13.80 12.73
N ALA A 125 21.49 12.52 13.08
CA ALA A 125 22.59 12.00 13.86
C ALA A 125 23.69 11.46 12.93
N VAL A 126 24.94 11.65 13.34
CA VAL A 126 26.15 11.14 12.70
C VAL A 126 26.73 10.07 13.61
N HIS A 127 27.18 8.95 13.03
CA HIS A 127 27.94 7.91 13.73
C HIS A 127 29.21 7.58 12.94
N VAL A 128 30.33 7.40 13.65
CA VAL A 128 31.62 7.03 13.04
C VAL A 128 31.85 5.51 13.20
N PRO A 129 31.92 4.73 12.10
CA PRO A 129 32.27 3.31 12.17
C PRO A 129 33.74 3.12 12.53
N LEU A 130 34.06 2.48 13.66
CA LEU A 130 35.44 2.42 14.15
C LEU A 130 36.24 1.24 13.56
N SER A 131 35.69 0.03 13.57
CA SER A 131 36.42 -1.16 13.10
C SER A 131 36.57 -1.17 11.58
N PHE A 132 37.58 -1.88 11.09
CA PHE A 132 37.84 -2.00 9.65
C PHE A 132 36.68 -2.69 8.93
N GLU A 133 36.13 -3.74 9.55
CA GLU A 133 34.98 -4.49 9.04
C GLU A 133 33.75 -3.59 8.92
N ALA A 134 33.49 -2.75 9.92
CA ALA A 134 32.36 -1.83 9.90
C ALA A 134 32.52 -0.75 8.81
N GLN A 135 33.73 -0.24 8.60
CA GLN A 135 34.02 0.72 7.53
C GLN A 135 33.81 0.08 6.14
N LEU A 136 34.26 -1.16 5.97
CA LEU A 136 34.11 -1.92 4.74
C LEU A 136 32.63 -2.25 4.47
N GLU A 137 31.88 -2.68 5.49
CA GLU A 137 30.44 -2.90 5.41
C GLU A 137 29.69 -1.61 5.03
N CYS A 138 30.07 -0.46 5.62
CA CYS A 138 29.49 0.83 5.28
C CYS A 138 29.70 1.17 3.79
N ARG A 139 30.92 0.96 3.26
CA ARG A 139 31.27 1.26 1.86
C ARG A 139 30.56 0.34 0.87
N LEU A 140 30.51 -0.96 1.16
CA LEU A 140 29.94 -1.95 0.24
C LEU A 140 28.41 -1.97 0.29
N LEU A 141 27.81 -1.89 1.47
CA LEU A 141 26.37 -2.13 1.64
C LEU A 141 25.56 -0.85 1.88
N MET A 142 26.09 0.10 2.67
CA MET A 142 25.30 1.22 3.19
C MET A 142 25.50 2.54 2.44
N LEU A 143 26.48 2.63 1.55
CA LEU A 143 26.77 3.85 0.79
C LEU A 143 25.52 4.29 0.02
N SER A 144 25.22 5.58 0.04
CA SER A 144 24.03 6.14 -0.60
C SER A 144 23.96 5.83 -2.10
N SER A 145 25.11 5.77 -2.78
CA SER A 145 25.21 5.42 -4.20
C SER A 145 24.74 3.99 -4.52
N ASN A 146 24.84 3.07 -3.56
CA ASN A 146 24.44 1.67 -3.75
C ASN A 146 22.94 1.47 -3.45
N ASN A 147 22.34 2.41 -2.72
CA ASN A 147 20.98 2.32 -2.20
C ASN A 147 20.03 3.31 -2.90
N ILE A 148 19.93 3.22 -4.22
CA ILE A 148 19.10 4.13 -5.03
C ILE A 148 17.68 3.63 -5.29
N LEU A 149 17.38 2.35 -5.04
CA LEU A 149 16.08 1.73 -5.25
C LEU A 149 15.35 1.43 -3.93
N LYS A 150 14.02 1.42 -3.99
CA LYS A 150 13.14 1.11 -2.87
C LYS A 150 13.08 -0.40 -2.66
N PRO A 151 13.32 -0.90 -1.45
CA PRO A 151 13.13 -2.32 -1.13
C PRO A 151 11.68 -2.81 -1.28
N SER A 152 10.70 -1.92 -1.25
CA SER A 152 9.26 -2.24 -1.28
C SER A 152 8.74 -2.66 -2.65
N ASP A 153 9.18 -1.98 -3.71
CA ASP A 153 8.63 -2.10 -5.07
C ASP A 153 9.72 -2.02 -6.17
N GLY A 154 10.98 -1.79 -5.83
CA GLY A 154 12.10 -1.71 -6.78
C GLY A 154 12.17 -0.42 -7.58
N ARG A 155 11.30 0.56 -7.30
CA ARG A 155 11.34 1.87 -7.98
C ARG A 155 12.46 2.74 -7.41
N PRO A 156 12.99 3.71 -8.17
CA PRO A 156 13.99 4.62 -7.67
C PRO A 156 13.50 5.42 -6.45
N VAL A 157 14.34 5.52 -5.42
CA VAL A 157 14.16 6.41 -4.25
C VAL A 157 14.73 7.78 -4.57
N ALA A 158 15.89 7.79 -5.22
CA ALA A 158 16.63 8.98 -5.64
C ALA A 158 15.98 9.63 -6.87
N GLU A 159 14.65 9.69 -6.90
CA GLU A 159 13.91 10.39 -7.95
C GLU A 159 14.12 11.91 -7.78
N PRO A 160 14.34 12.64 -8.88
CA PRO A 160 14.27 14.08 -8.89
C PRO A 160 12.97 14.58 -8.27
N SER A 161 13.07 15.56 -7.38
CA SER A 161 11.93 16.13 -6.68
C SER A 161 11.85 17.64 -6.90
N GLN A 162 10.63 18.19 -6.76
CA GLN A 162 10.34 19.61 -6.70
C GLN A 162 11.08 20.42 -7.79
N ASP A 163 12.00 21.29 -7.39
CA ASP A 163 12.69 22.24 -8.26
C ASP A 163 13.49 21.58 -9.38
N ILE A 164 14.10 20.41 -9.13
CA ILE A 164 14.85 19.66 -10.13
C ILE A 164 13.91 19.25 -11.28
N VAL A 165 12.72 18.76 -10.92
CA VAL A 165 11.67 18.39 -11.89
C VAL A 165 11.18 19.61 -12.65
N LEU A 166 10.93 20.72 -11.94
CA LEU A 166 10.46 21.96 -12.57
C LEU A 166 11.47 22.51 -13.57
N GLY A 167 12.77 22.50 -13.24
CA GLY A 167 13.82 22.94 -14.16
C GLY A 167 13.97 22.04 -15.39
N CYS A 168 13.91 20.71 -15.21
CA CYS A 168 13.93 19.77 -16.33
C CYS A 168 12.69 19.91 -17.22
N TYR A 169 11.51 20.06 -16.61
CA TYR A 169 10.26 20.27 -17.32
C TYR A 169 10.28 21.60 -18.08
N PHE A 170 10.70 22.70 -17.44
CA PHE A 170 10.88 23.99 -18.09
C PHE A 170 11.78 23.85 -19.31
N ALA A 171 13.00 23.31 -19.17
CA ALA A 171 13.91 23.15 -20.30
C ALA A 171 13.33 22.29 -21.43
N THR A 172 12.55 21.24 -21.14
CA THR A 172 12.06 20.29 -22.14
C THR A 172 10.67 20.61 -22.70
N LYS A 173 9.99 21.61 -22.14
CA LYS A 173 8.66 22.06 -22.56
C LYS A 173 8.69 22.63 -23.97
N ALA A 174 7.75 22.19 -24.79
CA ALA A 174 7.57 22.69 -26.14
C ALA A 174 6.55 23.86 -26.15
N PRO A 175 6.66 24.78 -27.11
CA PRO A 175 5.68 25.85 -27.30
C PRO A 175 4.34 25.31 -27.81
N ALA A 176 3.26 26.08 -27.64
CA ALA A 176 1.93 25.67 -28.08
C ALA A 176 1.89 25.40 -29.60
N GLY A 177 1.24 24.30 -30.01
CA GLY A 177 1.14 23.88 -31.42
C GLY A 177 2.36 23.13 -31.98
N PHE A 178 3.33 22.75 -31.13
CA PHE A 178 4.44 21.87 -31.52
C PHE A 178 3.93 20.45 -31.85
N GLY A 179 4.07 20.04 -33.12
CA GLY A 179 3.64 18.73 -33.63
C GLY A 179 2.46 18.76 -34.61
N ASP A 180 1.70 19.86 -34.66
CA ASP A 180 0.50 19.97 -35.54
C ASP A 180 0.86 20.27 -37.01
N LYS A 181 2.05 20.83 -37.27
CA LYS A 181 2.55 21.11 -38.62
C LYS A 181 4.03 20.69 -38.75
N PRO A 182 4.45 20.09 -39.87
CA PRO A 182 5.86 19.81 -40.12
C PRO A 182 6.65 21.12 -40.19
N LEU A 183 7.76 21.17 -39.46
CA LEU A 183 8.64 22.32 -39.34
C LEU A 183 9.43 22.56 -40.65
N LYS A 184 8.75 23.03 -41.70
CA LYS A 184 9.37 23.24 -43.02
C LYS A 184 10.49 24.30 -43.04
N ASN A 185 10.54 25.20 -42.06
CA ASN A 185 11.50 26.31 -41.97
C ASN A 185 12.36 26.30 -40.68
N ALA A 186 12.40 25.20 -39.92
CA ALA A 186 13.21 25.16 -38.69
C ALA A 186 14.72 25.08 -38.99
N LYS A 187 15.51 25.78 -38.17
CA LYS A 187 16.98 25.70 -38.23
C LYS A 187 17.42 24.27 -37.90
N SER A 188 18.33 23.74 -38.70
CA SER A 188 18.87 22.39 -38.54
C SER A 188 20.24 22.44 -37.89
N TYR A 189 20.49 21.56 -36.92
CA TYR A 189 21.75 21.45 -36.20
C TYR A 189 22.23 20.01 -36.16
N SER A 190 23.55 19.82 -36.18
CA SER A 190 24.18 18.50 -36.26
C SER A 190 24.84 18.04 -34.96
N ASN A 191 25.20 18.99 -34.08
CA ASN A 191 25.90 18.71 -32.83
C ASN A 191 25.37 19.58 -31.68
N VAL A 192 25.44 19.09 -30.45
CA VAL A 192 25.07 19.80 -29.21
C VAL A 192 25.85 21.12 -29.09
N ALA A 193 27.14 21.13 -29.44
CA ALA A 193 27.98 22.33 -29.38
C ALA A 193 27.46 23.47 -30.28
N GLU A 194 26.89 23.15 -31.44
CA GLU A 194 26.28 24.18 -32.31
C GLU A 194 25.03 24.78 -31.68
N VAL A 195 24.24 23.96 -30.99
CA VAL A 195 23.03 24.38 -30.27
C VAL A 195 23.40 25.25 -29.07
N GLU A 196 24.43 24.87 -28.31
CA GLU A 196 24.96 25.68 -27.21
C GLU A 196 25.51 27.03 -27.69
N LEU A 197 26.24 27.04 -28.80
CA LEU A 197 26.74 28.27 -29.40
C LEU A 197 25.59 29.17 -29.85
N ALA A 198 24.58 28.60 -30.53
CA ALA A 198 23.41 29.34 -30.97
C ALA A 198 22.62 29.93 -29.79
N LEU A 199 22.50 29.19 -28.69
CA LEU A 199 21.89 29.66 -27.44
C LEU A 199 22.74 30.78 -26.80
N SER A 200 24.06 30.64 -26.77
CA SER A 200 24.96 31.67 -26.19
C SER A 200 24.99 32.98 -26.98
N GLN A 201 24.63 32.94 -28.26
CA GLN A 201 24.50 34.10 -29.15
C GLN A 201 23.07 34.66 -29.19
N ASP A 202 22.16 34.17 -28.32
CA ASP A 202 20.74 34.55 -28.27
C ASP A 202 20.01 34.40 -29.63
N ARG A 203 20.44 33.44 -30.46
CA ARG A 203 19.83 33.17 -31.78
C ARG A 203 18.68 32.17 -31.74
N VAL A 204 18.56 31.44 -30.64
CA VAL A 204 17.52 30.45 -30.33
C VAL A 204 17.27 30.46 -28.82
N ASP A 205 16.01 30.27 -28.42
CA ASP A 205 15.61 30.05 -27.03
C ASP A 205 15.45 28.55 -26.72
N PHE A 206 15.37 28.19 -25.43
CA PHE A 206 15.19 26.80 -24.98
C PHE A 206 14.00 26.09 -25.63
N HIS A 207 12.88 26.81 -25.79
CA HIS A 207 11.64 26.28 -26.34
C HIS A 207 11.59 26.38 -27.88
N THR A 208 12.62 26.92 -28.54
CA THR A 208 12.60 27.08 -30.00
C THR A 208 12.59 25.71 -30.68
N PRO A 209 11.61 25.42 -31.57
CA PRO A 209 11.59 24.20 -32.37
C PRO A 209 12.77 24.16 -33.35
N ILE A 210 13.51 23.05 -33.36
CA ILE A 210 14.68 22.83 -34.20
C ILE A 210 14.64 21.43 -34.81
N ARG A 211 15.39 21.23 -35.90
CA ARG A 211 15.65 19.91 -36.46
C ARG A 211 17.06 19.47 -36.07
N TYR A 212 17.16 18.37 -35.34
CA TYR A 212 18.44 17.90 -34.80
C TYR A 212 18.83 16.54 -35.39
N PHE A 213 20.10 16.37 -35.73
CA PHE A 213 20.64 15.10 -36.19
C PHE A 213 21.04 14.24 -34.97
N VAL A 214 20.25 13.20 -34.70
CA VAL A 214 20.49 12.28 -33.59
C VAL A 214 21.40 11.15 -34.07
N GLN A 215 22.50 10.93 -33.36
CA GLN A 215 23.40 9.78 -33.49
C GLN A 215 23.30 8.97 -32.20
N ASP A 216 22.61 7.84 -32.26
CA ASP A 216 22.22 7.09 -31.07
C ASP A 216 22.12 5.58 -31.37
N ILE A 217 21.80 4.76 -30.37
CA ILE A 217 21.70 3.30 -30.46
C ILE A 217 20.69 2.85 -31.53
N GLU A 218 19.61 3.62 -31.74
CA GLU A 218 18.60 3.37 -32.78
C GLU A 218 19.06 3.76 -34.20
N GLY A 219 20.27 4.30 -34.35
CA GLY A 219 20.83 4.75 -35.62
C GLY A 219 20.71 6.25 -35.89
N ASN A 220 21.23 6.68 -37.05
CA ASN A 220 21.31 8.09 -37.42
C ASN A 220 20.01 8.59 -38.04
N ARG A 221 19.33 9.54 -37.37
CA ARG A 221 18.06 10.09 -37.86
C ARG A 221 17.90 11.58 -37.57
N TRP A 222 17.20 12.27 -38.46
CA TRP A 222 16.74 13.64 -38.22
C TRP A 222 15.48 13.62 -37.36
N VAL A 223 15.49 14.37 -36.26
CA VAL A 223 14.36 14.44 -35.33
C VAL A 223 13.96 15.90 -35.14
N ASP A 224 12.67 16.17 -35.24
CA ASP A 224 12.09 17.46 -34.89
C ASP A 224 11.95 17.55 -33.35
N THR A 225 12.66 18.48 -32.73
CA THR A 225 12.82 18.59 -31.26
C THR A 225 12.94 20.06 -30.84
N THR A 226 13.24 20.32 -29.56
CA THR A 226 13.53 21.67 -29.04
C THR A 226 14.98 21.77 -28.56
N VAL A 227 15.51 22.99 -28.50
CA VAL A 227 16.87 23.26 -28.00
C VAL A 227 17.08 22.66 -26.61
N GLY A 228 16.15 22.89 -25.69
CA GLY A 228 16.28 22.38 -24.33
C GLY A 228 16.18 20.85 -24.22
N ARG A 229 15.44 20.16 -25.10
CA ARG A 229 15.48 18.70 -25.20
C ARG A 229 16.84 18.18 -25.68
N VAL A 230 17.49 18.86 -26.62
CA VAL A 230 18.85 18.48 -27.06
C VAL A 230 19.85 18.64 -25.92
N LEU A 231 19.79 19.75 -25.17
CA LEU A 231 20.65 19.97 -24.00
C LEU A 231 20.38 18.95 -22.89
N PHE A 232 19.12 18.58 -22.67
CA PHE A 232 18.78 17.53 -21.72
C PHE A 232 19.33 16.16 -22.16
N ASN A 233 19.30 15.84 -23.46
CA ASN A 233 19.87 14.58 -23.92
C ASN A 233 21.40 14.50 -23.78
N ALA A 234 22.11 15.63 -23.68
CA ALA A 234 23.55 15.64 -23.44
C ALA A 234 23.94 15.13 -22.04
N ILE A 235 23.04 15.17 -21.06
CA ILE A 235 23.30 14.62 -19.71
C ILE A 235 22.96 13.14 -19.59
N ILE A 236 22.16 12.59 -20.50
CA ILE A 236 21.72 11.18 -20.45
C ILE A 236 22.91 10.25 -20.71
N PRO A 237 22.99 9.07 -20.05
CA PRO A 237 23.97 8.03 -20.37
C PRO A 237 23.88 7.57 -21.82
N LYS A 238 24.99 7.13 -22.41
CA LYS A 238 25.07 6.72 -23.83
C LYS A 238 24.27 5.45 -24.12
N GLU A 239 23.91 4.70 -23.09
CA GLU A 239 23.16 3.44 -23.12
C GLU A 239 21.65 3.65 -23.31
N ILE A 240 21.16 4.89 -23.23
CA ILE A 240 19.74 5.23 -23.34
C ILE A 240 19.48 6.02 -24.60
N ALA A 241 18.39 5.68 -25.29
CA ALA A 241 18.01 6.35 -26.52
C ALA A 241 17.55 7.79 -26.32
N PHE A 242 17.63 8.61 -27.37
CA PHE A 242 17.26 10.02 -27.40
C PHE A 242 15.80 10.22 -27.00
N GLN A 243 15.61 10.99 -25.93
CA GLN A 243 14.30 11.27 -25.37
C GLN A 243 13.70 12.56 -25.95
N ASN A 244 12.64 12.42 -26.75
CA ASN A 244 11.90 13.54 -27.35
C ASN A 244 10.52 13.76 -26.71
N ARG A 245 10.46 13.79 -25.38
CA ARG A 245 9.23 14.01 -24.60
C ARG A 245 9.44 15.06 -23.51
N GLU A 246 8.35 15.59 -22.98
CA GLU A 246 8.39 16.49 -21.83
C GLU A 246 8.75 15.73 -20.56
N MET A 247 9.77 16.21 -19.86
CA MET A 247 10.31 15.53 -18.67
C MET A 247 9.51 15.90 -17.43
N LYS A 248 8.34 15.28 -17.29
CA LYS A 248 7.52 15.30 -16.07
C LYS A 248 8.12 14.41 -14.98
N LYS A 249 7.68 14.55 -13.73
CA LYS A 249 8.17 13.73 -12.60
C LYS A 249 8.15 12.22 -12.88
N LYS A 250 7.05 11.70 -13.42
CA LYS A 250 6.92 10.27 -13.76
C LYS A 250 7.91 9.84 -14.84
N ALA A 251 8.06 10.64 -15.90
CA ALA A 251 8.98 10.35 -16.99
C ALA A 251 10.45 10.39 -16.52
N LEU A 252 10.80 11.31 -15.61
CA LEU A 252 12.12 11.35 -14.98
C LEU A 252 12.38 10.12 -14.10
N GLY A 253 11.40 9.69 -13.31
CA GLY A 253 11.51 8.45 -12.52
C GLY A 253 11.71 7.22 -13.39
N GLU A 254 10.96 7.10 -14.49
CA GLU A 254 11.14 6.05 -15.50
C GLU A 254 12.54 6.09 -16.13
N LEU A 255 13.03 7.28 -16.47
CA LEU A 255 14.36 7.45 -17.07
C LEU A 255 15.49 7.04 -16.11
N VAL A 256 15.37 7.37 -14.82
CA VAL A 256 16.32 6.89 -13.79
C VAL A 256 16.28 5.37 -13.67
N PHE A 257 15.08 4.78 -13.69
CA PHE A 257 14.92 3.33 -13.64
C PHE A 257 15.50 2.64 -14.88
N GLU A 258 15.27 3.19 -16.08
CA GLU A 258 15.83 2.67 -17.33
C GLU A 258 17.36 2.80 -17.36
N SER A 259 17.89 3.91 -16.83
CA SER A 259 19.33 4.11 -16.64
C SER A 259 19.93 3.02 -15.76
N TYR A 260 19.26 2.66 -14.67
CA TYR A 260 19.74 1.63 -13.77
C TYR A 260 19.72 0.24 -14.42
N ARG A 261 18.66 -0.09 -15.16
CA ARG A 261 18.54 -1.38 -15.85
C ARG A 261 19.60 -1.56 -16.94
N LYS A 262 19.85 -0.53 -17.76
CA LYS A 262 20.77 -0.62 -18.91
C LYS A 262 22.22 -0.28 -18.57
N GLY A 263 22.43 0.76 -17.75
CA GLY A 263 23.75 1.32 -17.43
C GLY A 263 24.29 0.95 -16.05
N GLY A 264 23.51 0.24 -15.22
CA GLY A 264 23.87 -0.14 -13.86
C GLY A 264 24.18 1.05 -12.95
N LEU A 265 24.76 0.77 -11.79
CA LEU A 265 25.16 1.81 -10.82
C LEU A 265 26.18 2.80 -11.40
N THR A 266 27.12 2.31 -12.20
CA THR A 266 28.20 3.11 -12.80
C THR A 266 27.69 4.17 -13.77
N GLY A 267 26.63 3.89 -14.52
CA GLY A 267 25.99 4.87 -15.41
C GLY A 267 25.01 5.79 -14.69
N THR A 268 24.22 5.24 -13.75
CA THR A 268 23.12 5.98 -13.10
C THR A 268 23.58 7.01 -12.08
N VAL A 269 24.60 6.70 -11.26
CA VAL A 269 25.03 7.63 -10.20
C VAL A 269 25.56 8.96 -10.78
N PRO A 270 26.48 8.97 -11.78
CA PRO A 270 26.90 10.21 -12.43
C PRO A 270 25.77 10.90 -13.20
N PHE A 271 24.79 10.15 -13.71
CA PHE A 271 23.62 10.72 -14.35
C PHE A 271 22.75 11.48 -13.35
N LEU A 272 22.49 10.94 -12.16
CA LEU A 272 21.73 11.61 -11.10
C LEU A 272 22.37 12.92 -10.65
N ASP A 273 23.70 12.95 -10.50
CA ASP A 273 24.45 14.16 -10.17
C ASP A 273 24.31 15.23 -11.28
N ARG A 274 24.50 14.84 -12.55
CA ARG A 274 24.31 15.75 -13.70
C ARG A 274 22.86 16.23 -13.84
N LEU A 275 21.90 15.36 -13.57
CA LEU A 275 20.47 15.68 -13.64
C LEU A 275 20.07 16.69 -12.57
N LYS A 276 20.60 16.55 -11.35
CA LYS A 276 20.45 17.54 -10.28
C LYS A 276 21.03 18.90 -10.68
N GLU A 277 22.27 18.93 -11.16
CA GLU A 277 22.93 20.17 -11.60
C GLU A 277 22.15 20.86 -12.74
N PHE A 278 21.73 20.08 -13.73
CA PHE A 278 20.89 20.56 -14.83
C PHE A 278 19.58 21.14 -14.28
N GLY A 279 18.85 20.38 -13.47
CA GLY A 279 17.56 20.79 -12.91
C GLY A 279 17.65 22.10 -12.14
N PHE A 280 18.58 22.24 -11.20
CA PHE A 280 18.73 23.49 -10.44
C PHE A 280 19.14 24.67 -11.33
N ARG A 281 20.10 24.47 -12.25
CA ARG A 281 20.56 25.54 -13.16
C ARG A 281 19.42 26.08 -14.01
N TYR A 282 18.59 25.20 -14.57
CA TYR A 282 17.48 25.61 -15.43
C TYR A 282 16.24 26.04 -14.65
N ALA A 283 16.05 25.58 -13.41
CA ALA A 283 15.05 26.13 -12.51
C ALA A 283 15.34 27.60 -12.18
N THR A 284 16.60 27.92 -11.84
CA THR A 284 17.02 29.32 -11.60
C THR A 284 16.87 30.19 -12.84
N ARG A 285 17.28 29.70 -14.02
CA ARG A 285 17.13 30.44 -15.29
C ARG A 285 15.68 30.60 -15.72
N GLY A 286 14.82 29.63 -15.43
CA GLY A 286 13.40 29.69 -15.75
C GLY A 286 12.65 30.78 -14.97
N GLY A 287 13.19 31.21 -13.82
CA GLY A 287 12.65 32.35 -13.07
C GLY A 287 11.17 32.17 -12.67
N VAL A 288 10.72 30.93 -12.51
CA VAL A 288 9.31 30.60 -12.24
C VAL A 288 8.92 31.14 -10.87
N SER A 289 7.94 32.04 -10.83
CA SER A 289 7.43 32.67 -9.62
C SER A 289 5.92 32.45 -9.50
N ILE A 290 5.35 32.66 -8.33
CA ILE A 290 3.89 32.59 -8.11
C ILE A 290 3.39 33.98 -7.72
N GLY A 291 2.58 34.57 -8.57
CA GLY A 291 1.82 35.80 -8.32
C GLY A 291 0.33 35.53 -8.12
N ILE A 292 -0.38 36.53 -7.58
CA ILE A 292 -1.84 36.50 -7.45
C ILE A 292 -2.53 36.48 -8.83
N GLU A 293 -1.90 37.09 -9.84
CA GLU A 293 -2.40 37.16 -11.21
C GLU A 293 -2.38 35.80 -11.92
N ASP A 294 -1.43 34.93 -11.56
CA ASP A 294 -1.28 33.58 -12.15
C ASP A 294 -2.45 32.64 -11.79
N LEU A 295 -3.15 32.93 -10.69
CA LEU A 295 -4.27 32.12 -10.18
C LEU A 295 -5.57 32.40 -10.93
N HIS A 296 -5.61 32.17 -12.25
CA HIS A 296 -6.76 32.52 -13.08
C HIS A 296 -8.05 31.78 -12.67
N ILE A 297 -9.09 32.55 -12.36
CA ILE A 297 -10.42 32.02 -12.01
C ILE A 297 -11.23 31.86 -13.30
N PRO A 298 -11.79 30.68 -13.60
CA PRO A 298 -12.55 30.48 -14.84
C PRO A 298 -13.85 31.28 -14.82
N ALA A 299 -14.18 31.96 -15.92
CA ALA A 299 -15.44 32.70 -16.06
C ALA A 299 -16.67 31.76 -16.00
N GLU A 300 -16.53 30.51 -16.44
CA GLU A 300 -17.55 29.45 -16.35
C GLU A 300 -17.93 29.09 -14.90
N LYS A 301 -17.15 29.51 -13.90
CA LYS A 301 -17.41 29.18 -12.49
C LYS A 301 -18.81 29.64 -12.04
N GLU A 302 -19.18 30.89 -12.32
CA GLU A 302 -20.46 31.45 -11.87
C GLU A 302 -21.64 30.71 -12.50
N THR A 303 -21.54 30.36 -13.78
CA THR A 303 -22.57 29.60 -14.49
C THR A 303 -22.71 28.19 -13.92
N LEU A 304 -21.61 27.49 -13.65
CA LEU A 304 -21.64 26.14 -13.06
C LEU A 304 -22.22 26.14 -11.64
N LEU A 305 -21.90 27.15 -10.84
CA LEU A 305 -22.46 27.30 -9.49
C LEU A 305 -23.97 27.60 -9.53
N ALA A 306 -24.42 28.46 -10.45
CA ALA A 306 -25.84 28.76 -10.62
C ALA A 306 -26.64 27.51 -11.05
N GLU A 307 -26.12 26.72 -11.98
CA GLU A 307 -26.74 25.45 -12.39
C GLU A 307 -26.85 24.44 -11.24
N ALA A 308 -25.79 24.34 -10.42
CA ALA A 308 -25.77 23.48 -9.25
C ALA A 308 -26.79 23.93 -8.18
N GLU A 309 -26.88 25.24 -7.91
CA GLU A 309 -27.88 25.81 -7.00
C GLU A 309 -29.30 25.56 -7.49
N GLU A 310 -29.56 25.70 -8.79
CA GLU A 310 -30.88 25.42 -9.35
C GLU A 310 -31.26 23.94 -9.21
N ARG A 311 -30.31 23.02 -9.42
CA ARG A 311 -30.51 21.58 -9.17
C ARG A 311 -30.81 21.31 -7.69
N VAL A 312 -30.05 21.89 -6.78
CA VAL A 312 -30.27 21.76 -5.33
C VAL A 312 -31.65 22.29 -4.93
N ASN A 313 -32.05 23.44 -5.46
CA ASN A 313 -33.38 24.02 -5.23
C ASN A 313 -34.50 23.13 -5.78
N ARG A 314 -34.30 22.45 -6.92
CA ARG A 314 -35.24 21.44 -7.43
C ARG A 314 -35.38 20.26 -6.46
N PHE A 315 -34.29 19.76 -5.90
CA PHE A 315 -34.36 18.69 -4.89
C PHE A 315 -35.01 19.16 -3.60
N GLN A 316 -34.74 20.38 -3.14
CA GLN A 316 -35.43 20.95 -1.98
C GLN A 316 -36.95 21.10 -2.23
N LYS A 317 -37.35 21.56 -3.41
CA LYS A 317 -38.78 21.61 -3.80
C LYS A 317 -39.40 20.21 -3.88
N ALA A 318 -38.71 19.25 -4.50
CA ALA A 318 -39.17 17.86 -4.60
C ALA A 318 -39.35 17.22 -3.22
N TYR A 319 -38.46 17.55 -2.27
CA TYR A 319 -38.59 17.17 -0.87
C TYR A 319 -39.81 17.85 -0.23
N GLN A 320 -39.97 19.17 -0.37
CA GLN A 320 -41.15 19.89 0.15
C GLN A 320 -42.49 19.35 -0.40
N THR A 321 -42.52 18.88 -1.65
CA THR A 321 -43.70 18.24 -2.25
C THR A 321 -43.85 16.75 -1.91
N GLY A 322 -42.90 16.16 -1.18
CA GLY A 322 -42.93 14.77 -0.72
C GLY A 322 -42.48 13.72 -1.75
N ASN A 323 -41.89 14.11 -2.87
CA ASN A 323 -41.46 13.16 -3.92
C ASN A 323 -40.16 12.42 -3.58
N ILE A 324 -39.36 12.94 -2.65
CA ILE A 324 -38.08 12.34 -2.20
C ILE A 324 -37.98 12.44 -0.67
N THR A 325 -37.20 11.54 -0.05
CA THR A 325 -36.94 11.56 1.39
C THR A 325 -35.81 12.53 1.76
N ASN A 326 -35.66 12.87 3.05
CA ASN A 326 -34.56 13.73 3.50
C ASN A 326 -33.17 13.09 3.28
N GLY A 327 -33.05 11.76 3.47
CA GLY A 327 -31.80 11.03 3.20
C GLY A 327 -31.42 11.05 1.72
N GLU A 328 -32.39 10.83 0.83
CA GLU A 328 -32.18 10.96 -0.61
C GLU A 328 -31.84 12.39 -1.02
N ARG A 329 -32.54 13.38 -0.46
CA ARG A 329 -32.25 14.81 -0.67
C ARG A 329 -30.81 15.11 -0.28
N TYR A 330 -30.39 14.72 0.91
CA TYR A 330 -29.04 14.97 1.42
C TYR A 330 -27.96 14.39 0.50
N ASN A 331 -28.10 13.12 0.08
CA ASN A 331 -27.17 12.48 -0.85
C ASN A 331 -27.17 13.16 -2.22
N LYS A 332 -28.33 13.45 -2.81
CA LYS A 332 -28.44 14.13 -4.10
C LYS A 332 -27.83 15.54 -4.08
N VAL A 333 -27.97 16.26 -2.96
CA VAL A 333 -27.36 17.58 -2.77
C VAL A 333 -25.82 17.46 -2.72
N ILE A 334 -25.29 16.51 -1.96
CA ILE A 334 -23.84 16.26 -1.89
C ILE A 334 -23.28 15.87 -3.25
N ASP A 335 -23.95 14.98 -3.97
CA ASP A 335 -23.52 14.54 -5.29
C ASP A 335 -23.51 15.71 -6.28
N THR A 336 -24.55 16.54 -6.27
CA THR A 336 -24.62 17.74 -7.13
C THR A 336 -23.46 18.68 -6.87
N TRP A 337 -23.15 18.95 -5.59
CA TRP A 337 -22.00 19.79 -5.23
C TRP A 337 -20.66 19.14 -5.54
N THR A 338 -20.56 17.81 -5.44
CA THR A 338 -19.34 17.07 -5.81
C THR A 338 -19.10 17.15 -7.32
N HIS A 339 -20.15 17.00 -8.14
CA HIS A 339 -20.07 17.21 -9.59
C HIS A 339 -19.69 18.64 -9.94
N ALA A 340 -20.38 19.63 -9.38
CA ALA A 340 -20.06 21.04 -9.61
C ALA A 340 -18.61 21.37 -9.25
N ASN A 341 -18.11 20.82 -8.14
CA ASN A 341 -16.73 20.99 -7.69
C ASN A 341 -15.72 20.37 -8.68
N ASN A 342 -16.04 19.23 -9.29
CA ASN A 342 -15.20 18.60 -10.30
C ASN A 342 -15.23 19.37 -11.63
N ASP A 343 -16.41 19.82 -12.06
CA ASP A 343 -16.61 20.58 -13.30
C ASP A 343 -15.88 21.94 -13.23
N VAL A 344 -15.98 22.63 -12.09
CA VAL A 344 -15.21 23.87 -11.83
C VAL A 344 -13.70 23.60 -11.86
N ALA A 345 -13.25 22.46 -11.33
CA ALA A 345 -11.84 22.09 -11.38
C ALA A 345 -11.35 21.83 -12.82
N ASP A 346 -12.15 21.16 -13.66
CA ASP A 346 -11.81 20.92 -15.06
C ASP A 346 -11.82 22.23 -15.86
N ALA A 347 -12.81 23.09 -15.66
CA ALA A 347 -12.85 24.43 -16.27
C ALA A 347 -11.62 25.28 -15.88
N MET A 348 -11.23 25.25 -14.61
CA MET A 348 -10.04 25.93 -14.11
C MET A 348 -8.75 25.40 -14.76
N VAL A 349 -8.56 24.08 -14.82
CA VAL A 349 -7.36 23.48 -15.45
C VAL A 349 -7.29 23.85 -16.93
N ARG A 350 -8.41 23.86 -17.66
CA ARG A 350 -8.45 24.32 -19.06
C ARG A 350 -8.02 25.78 -19.18
N ALA A 351 -8.61 26.67 -18.38
CA ALA A 351 -8.29 28.09 -18.42
C ALA A 351 -6.81 28.38 -18.07
N MET A 352 -6.26 27.68 -17.08
CA MET A 352 -4.84 27.79 -16.71
C MET A 352 -3.89 27.23 -17.78
N ARG A 353 -4.31 26.21 -18.52
CA ARG A 353 -3.52 25.63 -19.62
C ARG A 353 -3.41 26.58 -20.83
N GLU A 354 -4.45 27.35 -21.11
CA GLU A 354 -4.46 28.34 -22.19
C GLU A 354 -3.78 29.65 -21.78
N SER A 355 -3.78 29.95 -20.48
CA SER A 355 -3.12 31.13 -19.90
C SER A 355 -1.61 31.12 -20.17
N GLY A 356 -1.09 32.24 -20.65
CA GLY A 356 0.35 32.43 -20.89
C GLY A 356 0.93 31.49 -21.95
N ASP A 357 0.13 31.09 -22.96
CA ASP A 357 0.53 30.13 -24.00
C ASP A 357 0.99 28.77 -23.44
N GLY A 358 0.41 28.39 -22.29
CA GLY A 358 0.78 27.19 -21.54
C GLY A 358 1.92 27.38 -20.55
N PHE A 359 2.54 28.56 -20.46
CA PHE A 359 3.63 28.86 -19.53
C PHE A 359 3.19 29.52 -18.21
N ASN A 360 1.91 29.41 -17.85
CA ASN A 360 1.45 29.81 -16.51
C ASN A 360 2.26 29.05 -15.42
N PRO A 361 2.91 29.74 -14.47
CA PRO A 361 3.76 29.12 -13.45
C PRO A 361 3.06 28.06 -12.59
N VAL A 362 1.83 28.33 -12.16
CA VAL A 362 1.04 27.42 -11.31
C VAL A 362 0.66 26.17 -12.10
N PHE A 363 0.30 26.35 -13.38
CA PHE A 363 0.05 25.23 -14.28
C PHE A 363 1.31 24.41 -14.55
N MET A 364 2.47 25.05 -14.70
CA MET A 364 3.75 24.35 -14.89
C MET A 364 4.13 23.51 -13.67
N MET A 365 3.94 24.02 -12.46
CA MET A 365 4.19 23.25 -11.23
C MET A 365 3.29 22.01 -11.15
N PHE A 366 2.01 22.19 -11.50
CA PHE A 366 1.03 21.11 -11.56
C PHE A 366 1.34 20.05 -12.62
N ASP A 367 1.50 20.47 -13.88
CA ASP A 367 1.66 19.56 -15.01
C ASP A 367 3.01 18.83 -14.98
N SER A 368 4.05 19.50 -14.49
CA SER A 368 5.36 18.85 -14.24
C SER A 368 5.29 17.81 -13.12
N GLY A 369 4.34 17.93 -12.20
CA GLY A 369 4.25 17.13 -10.99
C GLY A 369 5.32 17.46 -9.95
N SER A 370 5.95 18.64 -10.04
CA SER A 370 6.96 19.12 -9.08
C SER A 370 6.31 19.43 -7.73
N ARG A 371 5.21 20.18 -7.74
CA ARG A 371 4.40 20.53 -6.57
C ARG A 371 2.99 20.94 -7.00
N GLY A 372 2.00 20.61 -6.19
CA GLY A 372 0.60 20.93 -6.48
C GLY A 372 -0.17 19.72 -6.99
N SER A 373 -1.36 19.51 -6.41
CA SER A 373 -2.37 18.57 -6.90
C SER A 373 -3.55 19.31 -7.50
N ARG A 374 -4.36 18.59 -8.29
CA ARG A 374 -5.60 19.13 -8.88
C ARG A 374 -6.49 19.73 -7.79
N ASP A 375 -6.61 19.06 -6.64
CA ASP A 375 -7.40 19.53 -5.50
C ASP A 375 -6.83 20.79 -4.84
N GLN A 376 -5.50 20.91 -4.72
CA GLN A 376 -4.88 22.10 -4.14
C GLN A 376 -5.08 23.33 -5.02
N ILE A 377 -4.92 23.18 -6.33
CA ILE A 377 -5.09 24.29 -7.28
C ILE A 377 -6.57 24.69 -7.35
N ARG A 378 -7.47 23.70 -7.30
CA ARG A 378 -8.91 23.94 -7.20
C ARG A 378 -9.25 24.81 -5.99
N GLN A 379 -8.63 24.56 -4.82
CA GLN A 379 -8.85 25.40 -3.64
C GLN A 379 -8.30 26.82 -3.80
N LEU A 380 -7.26 27.02 -4.62
CA LEU A 380 -6.66 28.33 -4.85
C LEU A 380 -7.48 29.20 -5.81
N ALA A 381 -7.93 28.65 -6.94
CA ALA A 381 -8.55 29.41 -8.03
C ALA A 381 -9.94 28.92 -8.48
N GLY A 382 -10.38 27.74 -8.05
CA GLY A 382 -11.70 27.20 -8.35
C GLY A 382 -12.69 27.49 -7.22
N MET A 383 -12.98 26.46 -6.42
CA MET A 383 -13.75 26.54 -5.18
C MET A 383 -13.18 25.55 -4.17
N ARG A 384 -13.40 25.77 -2.87
CA ARG A 384 -12.88 24.85 -1.85
C ARG A 384 -13.72 23.57 -1.72
N GLY A 385 -15.04 23.66 -1.88
CA GLY A 385 -15.94 22.50 -1.92
C GLY A 385 -16.49 22.07 -0.55
N LEU A 386 -16.84 20.78 -0.43
CA LEU A 386 -17.52 20.20 0.73
C LEU A 386 -16.55 19.78 1.84
N MET A 387 -16.90 20.08 3.10
CA MET A 387 -16.09 19.77 4.29
C MET A 387 -16.76 18.71 5.16
N ALA A 388 -15.96 17.91 5.88
CA ALA A 388 -16.45 16.88 6.78
C ALA A 388 -16.73 17.43 8.21
N LYS A 389 -17.80 16.95 8.83
CA LYS A 389 -18.11 17.21 10.25
C LYS A 389 -17.20 16.38 11.17
N PRO A 390 -16.88 16.89 12.37
CA PRO A 390 -16.03 16.21 13.34
C PRO A 390 -16.75 15.13 14.17
N GLN A 391 -18.07 14.92 14.02
CA GLN A 391 -18.81 13.94 14.83
C GLN A 391 -18.42 12.50 14.47
N LYS A 392 -18.08 11.72 15.51
CA LYS A 392 -18.00 10.26 15.44
C LYS A 392 -19.39 9.71 15.76
N LYS A 393 -20.07 9.06 14.79
CA LYS A 393 -21.18 8.16 15.14
C LYS A 393 -20.62 7.01 15.97
N LEU A 394 -21.33 6.60 17.04
CA LEU A 394 -20.94 5.49 17.93
C LEU A 394 -20.69 4.17 17.17
N THR A 395 -21.23 4.06 15.95
CA THR A 395 -21.14 2.93 15.02
C THR A 395 -19.89 2.92 14.11
N GLY A 396 -18.95 3.86 14.29
CA GLY A 396 -17.65 3.84 13.62
C GLY A 396 -17.66 4.26 12.14
N GLY A 397 -18.70 4.94 11.66
CA GLY A 397 -18.78 5.45 10.29
C GLY A 397 -17.97 6.73 10.05
N ILE A 398 -17.68 7.00 8.77
CA ILE A 398 -17.09 8.24 8.26
C ILE A 398 -17.95 9.44 8.73
N GLY A 399 -17.30 10.53 9.13
CA GLY A 399 -17.99 11.73 9.60
C GLY A 399 -18.90 12.32 8.51
N GLU A 400 -20.12 12.71 8.87
CA GLU A 400 -21.08 13.31 7.93
C GLU A 400 -20.51 14.54 7.22
N ILE A 401 -20.88 14.74 5.97
CA ILE A 401 -20.46 15.90 5.18
C ILE A 401 -21.38 17.09 5.47
N ILE A 402 -20.84 18.30 5.48
CA ILE A 402 -21.65 19.52 5.62
C ILE A 402 -22.28 19.82 4.26
N GLU A 403 -23.62 19.92 4.20
CA GLU A 403 -24.38 20.12 2.95
C GLU A 403 -24.12 21.48 2.29
N SER A 404 -23.66 22.47 3.06
CA SER A 404 -23.29 23.80 2.58
C SER A 404 -21.80 23.82 2.16
N PRO A 405 -21.49 23.87 0.85
CA PRO A 405 -20.12 23.93 0.38
C PRO A 405 -19.52 25.34 0.56
N ILE A 406 -18.19 25.39 0.56
CA ILE A 406 -17.44 26.64 0.45
C ILE A 406 -17.27 26.95 -1.04
N LYS A 407 -18.00 27.98 -1.52
CA LYS A 407 -18.03 28.39 -2.93
C LYS A 407 -16.83 29.27 -3.29
N SER A 408 -16.35 30.01 -2.30
CA SER A 408 -15.18 30.87 -2.43
C SER A 408 -13.88 30.06 -2.55
N ASN A 409 -12.86 30.66 -3.16
CA ASN A 409 -11.49 30.15 -3.19
C ASN A 409 -10.52 31.05 -2.40
N PHE A 410 -9.26 30.63 -2.27
CA PHE A 410 -8.28 31.42 -1.52
C PHE A 410 -7.91 32.75 -2.17
N ARG A 411 -8.02 32.87 -3.50
CA ARG A 411 -7.80 34.14 -4.21
C ARG A 411 -8.91 35.16 -3.92
N GLU A 412 -10.16 34.71 -3.86
CA GLU A 412 -11.35 35.53 -3.55
C GLU A 412 -11.43 35.88 -2.05
N GLY A 413 -10.89 35.01 -1.20
CA GLY A 413 -11.01 35.10 0.25
C GLY A 413 -12.20 34.31 0.78
N LEU A 414 -12.16 33.95 2.08
CA LEU A 414 -13.22 33.18 2.73
C LEU A 414 -14.01 34.08 3.67
N SER A 415 -15.34 33.92 3.68
CA SER A 415 -16.18 34.52 4.73
C SER A 415 -15.89 33.90 6.10
N VAL A 416 -16.29 34.59 7.18
CA VAL A 416 -16.09 34.10 8.56
C VAL A 416 -16.72 32.71 8.76
N LEU A 417 -17.91 32.47 8.19
CA LEU A 417 -18.60 31.19 8.30
C LEU A 417 -17.89 30.09 7.51
N GLU A 418 -17.49 30.35 6.26
CA GLU A 418 -16.75 29.40 5.44
C GLU A 418 -15.40 29.04 6.06
N TYR A 419 -14.69 30.03 6.60
CA TYR A 419 -13.45 29.81 7.33
C TYR A 419 -13.68 28.94 8.57
N PHE A 420 -14.70 29.26 9.39
CA PHE A 420 -15.05 28.48 10.57
C PHE A 420 -15.41 27.02 10.23
N ILE A 421 -16.20 26.80 9.18
CA ILE A 421 -16.54 25.46 8.68
C ILE A 421 -15.24 24.70 8.31
N SER A 422 -14.33 25.36 7.58
CA SER A 422 -13.05 24.77 7.22
C SER A 422 -12.16 24.40 8.41
N THR A 423 -12.26 25.09 9.55
CA THR A 423 -11.39 24.81 10.71
C THR A 423 -11.64 23.43 11.32
N HIS A 424 -12.87 22.90 11.22
CA HIS A 424 -13.20 21.58 11.79
C HIS A 424 -12.47 20.45 11.06
N GLY A 425 -12.49 20.48 9.72
CA GLY A 425 -11.76 19.51 8.89
C GLY A 425 -10.26 19.60 9.12
N ALA A 426 -9.70 20.82 9.14
CA ALA A 426 -8.26 21.04 9.37
C ALA A 426 -7.81 20.53 10.75
N ARG A 427 -8.55 20.87 11.83
CA ARG A 427 -8.22 20.43 13.20
C ARG A 427 -8.30 18.92 13.34
N LYS A 428 -9.33 18.28 12.76
CA LYS A 428 -9.46 16.82 12.77
C LYS A 428 -8.29 16.17 12.03
N GLY A 429 -7.91 16.69 10.86
CA GLY A 429 -6.76 16.19 10.11
C GLY A 429 -5.46 16.23 10.92
N LEU A 430 -5.19 17.36 11.60
CA LEU A 430 -4.01 17.50 12.46
C LEU A 430 -4.03 16.54 13.66
N ALA A 431 -5.17 16.42 14.34
CA ALA A 431 -5.32 15.54 15.49
C ALA A 431 -5.18 14.05 15.11
N ASP A 432 -5.82 13.64 14.00
CA ASP A 432 -5.71 12.28 13.48
C ASP A 432 -4.27 11.95 13.09
N THR A 433 -3.56 12.89 12.47
CA THR A 433 -2.15 12.73 12.10
C THR A 433 -1.27 12.50 13.33
N ALA A 434 -1.45 13.32 14.36
CA ALA A 434 -0.66 13.20 15.60
C ALA A 434 -0.91 11.87 16.33
N LEU A 435 -2.15 11.38 16.35
CA LEU A 435 -2.50 10.14 17.06
C LEU A 435 -2.16 8.88 16.25
N LYS A 436 -2.55 8.84 14.97
CA LYS A 436 -2.41 7.63 14.13
C LYS A 436 -0.96 7.30 13.76
N THR A 437 -0.06 8.28 13.81
CA THR A 437 1.39 8.04 13.60
C THR A 437 1.94 7.05 14.64
N ALA A 438 1.48 7.13 15.90
CA ALA A 438 1.89 6.20 16.95
C ALA A 438 1.42 4.76 16.66
N ASP A 439 0.18 4.60 16.17
CA ASP A 439 -0.39 3.30 15.83
C ASP A 439 0.39 2.62 14.68
N ALA A 440 0.79 3.39 13.67
CA ALA A 440 1.59 2.90 12.54
C ALA A 440 3.00 2.46 12.96
N GLY A 441 3.68 3.26 13.77
CA GLY A 441 5.00 2.88 14.32
C GLY A 441 4.91 1.63 15.19
N TYR A 442 3.83 1.51 15.97
CA TYR A 442 3.58 0.34 16.80
C TYR A 442 3.27 -0.92 15.98
N LEU A 443 2.48 -0.81 14.90
CA LEU A 443 2.27 -1.92 13.95
C LEU A 443 3.60 -2.36 13.32
N THR A 444 4.42 -1.41 12.86
CA THR A 444 5.73 -1.70 12.27
C THR A 444 6.61 -2.50 13.22
N ARG A 445 6.65 -2.10 14.50
CA ARG A 445 7.36 -2.85 15.54
C ARG A 445 6.84 -4.29 15.66
N ARG A 446 5.52 -4.48 15.73
CA ARG A 446 4.92 -5.83 15.81
C ARG A 446 5.25 -6.71 14.59
N LEU A 447 5.26 -6.12 13.40
CA LEU A 447 5.63 -6.83 12.17
C LEU A 447 7.09 -7.28 12.21
N VAL A 448 8.01 -6.43 12.67
CA VAL A 448 9.43 -6.77 12.84
C VAL A 448 9.58 -7.90 13.86
N ASP A 449 8.89 -7.83 15.00
CA ASP A 449 8.99 -8.84 16.06
C ASP A 449 8.52 -10.23 15.61
N VAL A 450 7.60 -10.33 14.64
CA VAL A 450 7.14 -11.61 14.07
C VAL A 450 8.04 -12.13 12.94
N ALA A 451 8.63 -11.23 12.17
CA ALA A 451 9.33 -11.57 10.94
C ALA A 451 10.86 -11.58 11.07
N GLN A 452 11.44 -11.07 12.16
CA GLN A 452 12.89 -10.92 12.33
C GLN A 452 13.70 -12.21 12.08
N ASP A 453 13.15 -13.38 12.37
CA ASP A 453 13.88 -14.65 12.25
C ASP A 453 13.85 -15.22 10.81
N VAL A 454 13.20 -14.51 9.87
CA VAL A 454 13.08 -14.93 8.47
C VAL A 454 14.25 -14.35 7.66
N THR A 455 15.23 -15.21 7.38
CA THR A 455 16.39 -14.93 6.52
C THR A 455 16.43 -15.88 5.31
N ILE A 456 17.22 -15.55 4.29
CA ILE A 456 17.50 -16.47 3.19
C ILE A 456 18.60 -17.47 3.62
N THR A 457 18.28 -18.76 3.64
CA THR A 457 19.18 -19.80 4.19
C THR A 457 19.76 -20.73 3.11
N GLU A 458 18.96 -21.08 2.10
CA GLU A 458 19.31 -22.01 1.02
C GLU A 458 18.94 -21.46 -0.36
N GLU A 459 19.47 -22.06 -1.44
CA GLU A 459 19.17 -21.60 -2.82
C GLU A 459 17.78 -22.07 -3.22
N ASP A 460 17.55 -23.37 -3.15
CA ASP A 460 16.32 -24.02 -3.54
C ASP A 460 15.86 -25.00 -2.47
N CYS A 461 14.57 -24.94 -2.13
CA CYS A 461 13.91 -25.89 -1.23
C CYS A 461 13.33 -27.12 -1.97
N GLY A 462 13.37 -27.15 -3.30
CA GLY A 462 12.87 -28.25 -4.13
C GLY A 462 11.35 -28.38 -4.20
N THR A 463 10.60 -27.35 -3.77
CA THR A 463 9.14 -27.40 -3.79
C THR A 463 8.59 -27.37 -5.22
N ILE A 464 7.68 -28.30 -5.52
CA ILE A 464 6.87 -28.32 -6.75
C ILE A 464 5.61 -27.46 -6.64
N LEU A 465 5.36 -26.89 -5.46
CA LEU A 465 4.18 -26.10 -5.18
C LEU A 465 4.38 -24.66 -5.63
N GLY A 466 3.47 -24.19 -6.48
CA GLY A 466 3.41 -22.79 -6.92
C GLY A 466 2.10 -22.12 -6.54
N LEU A 467 2.09 -20.80 -6.65
CA LEU A 467 0.92 -19.95 -6.55
C LEU A 467 0.48 -19.57 -7.97
N GLU A 468 -0.81 -19.76 -8.28
CA GLU A 468 -1.39 -19.26 -9.53
C GLU A 468 -1.69 -17.77 -9.38
N VAL A 469 -1.03 -16.96 -10.22
CA VAL A 469 -1.15 -15.49 -10.20
C VAL A 469 -1.72 -15.02 -11.53
N GLY A 470 -2.78 -14.23 -11.46
CA GLY A 470 -3.38 -13.53 -12.60
C GLY A 470 -3.33 -12.00 -12.43
N ALA A 471 -3.68 -11.26 -13.48
CA ALA A 471 -3.89 -9.82 -13.38
C ALA A 471 -4.97 -9.51 -12.32
N LEU A 472 -4.74 -8.49 -11.49
CA LEU A 472 -5.75 -8.08 -10.50
C LEU A 472 -6.78 -7.20 -11.20
N LYS A 473 -8.01 -7.70 -11.28
CA LYS A 473 -9.15 -7.01 -11.90
C LYS A 473 -10.19 -6.68 -10.84
N GLU A 474 -10.66 -5.43 -10.79
CA GLU A 474 -11.87 -5.06 -10.06
C GLU A 474 -12.99 -4.81 -11.08
N GLY A 475 -13.83 -5.83 -11.26
CA GLY A 475 -14.71 -5.91 -12.42
C GLY A 475 -13.90 -6.04 -13.71
N GLU A 476 -13.95 -5.03 -14.56
CA GLU A 476 -13.18 -4.97 -15.81
C GLU A 476 -11.95 -4.06 -15.72
N ASP A 477 -11.84 -3.26 -14.67
CA ASP A 477 -10.71 -2.37 -14.50
C ASP A 477 -9.51 -3.18 -14.02
N ILE A 478 -8.50 -3.29 -14.88
CA ILE A 478 -7.21 -3.88 -14.51
C ILE A 478 -6.53 -2.89 -13.58
N ILE A 479 -6.52 -3.21 -12.29
CA ILE A 479 -5.79 -2.43 -11.29
C ILE A 479 -4.30 -2.66 -11.45
N GLU A 480 -3.91 -3.92 -11.64
CA GLU A 480 -2.52 -4.30 -11.83
C GLU A 480 -2.39 -5.35 -12.95
N PRO A 481 -1.60 -5.05 -14.00
CA PRO A 481 -1.33 -5.98 -15.09
C PRO A 481 -0.64 -7.26 -14.60
N LEU A 482 -0.72 -8.33 -15.40
CA LEU A 482 -0.07 -9.59 -15.05
C LEU A 482 1.45 -9.41 -15.03
N ALA A 483 1.98 -8.68 -16.01
CA ALA A 483 3.42 -8.43 -16.13
C ALA A 483 4.00 -7.78 -14.88
N GLU A 484 3.36 -6.75 -14.31
CA GLU A 484 3.85 -6.09 -13.10
C GLU A 484 3.91 -7.02 -11.88
N ARG A 485 2.97 -7.99 -11.77
CA ARG A 485 2.89 -8.91 -10.63
C ARG A 485 3.93 -10.02 -10.67
N ILE A 486 4.25 -10.53 -11.86
CA ILE A 486 5.16 -11.68 -12.02
C ILE A 486 6.65 -11.28 -12.09
N VAL A 487 6.95 -10.01 -12.38
CA VAL A 487 8.34 -9.53 -12.48
C VAL A 487 9.12 -9.78 -11.18
N GLY A 488 10.31 -10.36 -11.34
CA GLY A 488 11.21 -10.66 -10.23
C GLY A 488 10.77 -11.85 -9.37
N THR A 489 9.84 -12.67 -9.87
CA THR A 489 9.49 -13.99 -9.31
C THR A 489 10.08 -15.10 -10.17
N VAL A 490 10.07 -16.33 -9.66
CA VAL A 490 10.62 -17.50 -10.36
C VAL A 490 9.47 -18.36 -10.88
N ALA A 491 9.53 -18.78 -12.14
CA ALA A 491 8.53 -19.68 -12.72
C ALA A 491 8.53 -21.04 -12.02
N ALA A 492 7.35 -21.56 -11.67
CA ALA A 492 7.23 -22.90 -11.07
C ALA A 492 7.15 -24.02 -12.11
N GLU A 493 6.66 -23.69 -13.30
CA GLU A 493 6.47 -24.60 -14.45
C GLU A 493 6.91 -23.89 -15.73
N ASP A 494 7.15 -24.67 -16.79
CA ASP A 494 7.49 -24.15 -18.11
C ASP A 494 6.31 -23.35 -18.69
N ILE A 495 6.58 -22.12 -19.13
CA ILE A 495 5.58 -21.19 -19.67
C ILE A 495 5.74 -21.15 -21.18
N TYR A 496 4.67 -21.52 -21.90
CA TYR A 496 4.64 -21.56 -23.36
C TYR A 496 3.74 -20.47 -23.93
N ASP A 497 4.09 -19.97 -25.10
CA ASP A 497 3.24 -19.09 -25.89
C ASP A 497 1.98 -19.84 -26.38
N VAL A 498 0.84 -19.14 -26.39
CA VAL A 498 -0.45 -19.68 -26.85
C VAL A 498 -0.61 -19.54 -28.38
N HIS A 499 0.08 -18.57 -28.99
CA HIS A 499 -0.11 -18.15 -30.37
C HIS A 499 0.99 -18.65 -31.31
N GLU A 500 2.25 -18.65 -30.88
CA GLU A 500 3.38 -19.08 -31.71
C GLU A 500 3.65 -20.59 -31.57
N ILE A 501 3.76 -21.27 -32.72
CA ILE A 501 4.09 -22.69 -32.83
C ILE A 501 5.32 -22.78 -33.74
N ASP A 502 6.40 -23.38 -33.24
CA ASP A 502 7.64 -23.58 -33.97
C ASP A 502 7.45 -24.52 -35.18
N GLU A 503 8.42 -24.53 -36.11
CA GLU A 503 8.43 -25.39 -37.31
C GLU A 503 8.27 -26.90 -37.01
N SER A 504 8.54 -27.32 -35.77
CA SER A 504 8.40 -28.69 -35.26
C SER A 504 7.02 -29.01 -34.66
N GLY A 505 6.07 -28.07 -34.67
CA GLY A 505 4.72 -28.25 -34.12
C GLY A 505 4.63 -28.15 -32.59
N GLN A 506 5.69 -27.70 -31.91
CA GLN A 506 5.70 -27.42 -30.47
C GLN A 506 5.48 -25.94 -30.21
N ARG A 507 4.83 -25.60 -29.09
CA ARG A 507 4.62 -24.22 -28.67
C ARG A 507 5.96 -23.61 -28.26
N THR A 508 6.18 -22.35 -28.64
CA THR A 508 7.40 -21.62 -28.30
C THR A 508 7.51 -21.47 -26.78
N LEU A 509 8.64 -21.86 -26.21
CA LEU A 509 8.91 -21.72 -24.79
C LEU A 509 9.29 -20.27 -24.47
N LEU A 510 8.54 -19.62 -23.58
CA LEU A 510 8.81 -18.25 -23.14
C LEU A 510 9.77 -18.23 -21.95
N VAL A 511 9.51 -19.07 -20.94
CA VAL A 511 10.29 -19.14 -19.69
C VAL A 511 10.37 -20.59 -19.20
N GLU A 512 11.57 -21.02 -18.82
CA GLU A 512 11.83 -22.33 -18.23
C GLU A 512 11.43 -22.39 -16.74
N ALA A 513 11.01 -23.56 -16.27
CA ALA A 513 10.78 -23.80 -14.85
C ALA A 513 12.05 -23.54 -14.04
N GLY A 514 11.92 -22.74 -12.97
CA GLY A 514 13.06 -22.31 -12.16
C GLY A 514 13.80 -21.08 -12.68
N GLN A 515 13.41 -20.51 -13.82
CA GLN A 515 14.00 -19.27 -14.32
C GLN A 515 13.38 -18.03 -13.66
N LEU A 516 14.20 -17.01 -13.41
CA LEU A 516 13.75 -15.70 -12.94
C LEU A 516 13.03 -14.96 -14.07
N ILE A 517 11.83 -14.45 -13.79
CA ILE A 517 11.04 -13.69 -14.77
C ILE A 517 11.47 -12.23 -14.75
N ASP A 518 12.13 -11.80 -15.83
CA ASP A 518 12.50 -10.41 -16.08
C ASP A 518 11.36 -9.61 -16.73
N GLU A 519 11.49 -8.28 -16.83
CA GLU A 519 10.42 -7.42 -17.37
C GLU A 519 10.09 -7.70 -18.84
N ASP A 520 11.09 -8.08 -19.64
CA ASP A 520 10.88 -8.38 -21.06
C ASP A 520 10.16 -9.73 -21.22
N MET A 521 10.54 -10.75 -20.43
CA MET A 521 9.83 -12.03 -20.36
C MET A 521 8.39 -11.83 -19.86
N ALA A 522 8.20 -11.00 -18.84
CA ALA A 522 6.87 -10.71 -18.31
C ALA A 522 5.95 -10.02 -19.34
N ARG A 523 6.52 -9.14 -20.18
CA ARG A 523 5.80 -8.54 -21.32
C ARG A 523 5.45 -9.58 -22.37
N SER A 524 6.39 -10.46 -22.74
CA SER A 524 6.10 -11.55 -23.69
C SER A 524 5.01 -12.50 -23.17
N ILE A 525 5.01 -12.81 -21.87
CA ILE A 525 3.93 -13.59 -21.23
C ILE A 525 2.59 -12.87 -21.35
N GLU A 526 2.53 -11.56 -21.12
CA GLU A 526 1.30 -10.78 -21.24
C GLU A 526 0.83 -10.65 -22.70
N GLU A 527 1.76 -10.47 -23.64
CA GLU A 527 1.49 -10.43 -25.09
C GLU A 527 0.99 -11.78 -25.64
N SER A 528 1.41 -12.90 -25.04
CA SER A 528 0.93 -14.25 -25.38
C SER A 528 -0.55 -14.51 -24.99
N GLY A 529 -1.18 -13.58 -24.25
CA GLY A 529 -2.59 -13.68 -23.87
C GLY A 529 -2.88 -14.62 -22.69
N LEU A 530 -1.85 -15.06 -21.95
CA LEU A 530 -2.02 -15.88 -20.74
C LEU A 530 -2.74 -15.10 -19.62
N GLU A 531 -3.83 -15.65 -19.09
CA GLU A 531 -4.57 -15.03 -17.99
C GLU A 531 -3.92 -15.28 -16.61
N THR A 532 -3.33 -16.46 -16.43
CA THR A 532 -2.72 -16.90 -15.17
C THR A 532 -1.41 -17.63 -15.42
N VAL A 533 -0.48 -17.47 -14.48
CA VAL A 533 0.84 -18.13 -14.49
C VAL A 533 1.12 -18.70 -13.10
N LYS A 534 1.76 -19.87 -13.07
CA LYS A 534 2.16 -20.51 -11.82
C LYS A 534 3.59 -20.14 -11.44
N ILE A 535 3.73 -19.41 -10.34
CA ILE A 535 5.02 -18.91 -9.84
C ILE A 535 5.40 -19.56 -8.51
N ARG A 536 6.69 -19.58 -8.19
CA ARG A 536 7.16 -19.90 -6.84
C ARG A 536 6.88 -18.72 -5.92
N SER A 537 6.46 -19.01 -4.68
CA SER A 537 6.08 -18.00 -3.70
C SER A 537 6.66 -18.30 -2.33
N VAL A 538 6.84 -17.25 -1.52
CA VAL A 538 7.21 -17.36 -0.10
C VAL A 538 6.18 -18.17 0.69
N LEU A 539 4.92 -18.20 0.24
CA LEU A 539 3.83 -18.96 0.89
C LEU A 539 3.97 -20.47 0.69
N THR A 540 4.56 -20.91 -0.43
CA THR A 540 4.73 -22.33 -0.78
C THR A 540 6.13 -22.87 -0.46
N CYS A 541 6.99 -22.04 0.12
CA CYS A 541 8.36 -22.40 0.46
C CYS A 541 8.42 -23.47 1.56
N GLU A 542 9.16 -24.55 1.31
CA GLU A 542 9.35 -25.67 2.24
C GLU A 542 10.74 -25.69 2.90
N ALA A 543 11.48 -24.57 2.83
CA ALA A 543 12.76 -24.43 3.50
C ALA A 543 12.62 -24.67 5.02
N LYS A 544 13.53 -25.48 5.59
CA LYS A 544 13.48 -25.86 7.02
C LYS A 544 13.54 -24.66 7.94
N ARG A 545 14.33 -23.65 7.56
CA ARG A 545 14.52 -22.42 8.33
C ARG A 545 14.59 -21.24 7.38
N GLY A 546 13.92 -20.14 7.72
CA GLY A 546 13.87 -18.97 6.85
C GLY A 546 13.15 -19.27 5.53
N LEU A 547 13.74 -18.81 4.42
CA LEU A 547 13.26 -19.00 3.05
C LEU A 547 14.40 -19.38 2.11
N CYS A 548 14.08 -19.99 0.98
CA CYS A 548 15.03 -20.22 -0.10
C CYS A 548 15.05 -19.04 -1.09
N GLN A 549 16.17 -18.87 -1.81
CA GLN A 549 16.31 -17.84 -2.83
C GLN A 549 15.22 -17.95 -3.90
N MET A 550 14.98 -19.16 -4.43
CA MET A 550 14.04 -19.37 -5.54
C MET A 550 12.58 -19.02 -5.20
N CYS A 551 12.12 -19.24 -3.97
CA CYS A 551 10.77 -18.88 -3.55
C CYS A 551 10.60 -17.38 -3.27
N TYR A 552 11.68 -16.67 -2.94
CA TYR A 552 11.66 -15.22 -2.73
C TYR A 552 11.86 -14.44 -4.05
N GLY A 553 12.70 -14.98 -4.93
CA GLY A 553 13.07 -14.41 -6.22
C GLY A 553 14.04 -13.24 -6.08
N ARG A 554 13.75 -12.17 -6.82
CA ARG A 554 14.59 -10.97 -6.94
C ARG A 554 14.60 -10.11 -5.68
N ASN A 555 15.76 -9.60 -5.30
CA ASN A 555 15.89 -8.49 -4.35
C ASN A 555 15.56 -7.18 -5.06
N LEU A 556 14.54 -6.48 -4.58
CA LEU A 556 14.04 -5.26 -5.22
C LEU A 556 15.00 -4.06 -5.07
N ALA A 557 15.92 -4.10 -4.10
CA ALA A 557 16.90 -3.03 -3.90
C ALA A 557 18.11 -3.11 -4.85
N THR A 558 18.53 -4.33 -5.21
CA THR A 558 19.71 -4.58 -6.06
C THR A 558 19.34 -5.06 -7.46
N MET A 559 18.08 -5.46 -7.67
CA MET A 559 17.56 -5.98 -8.93
C MET A 559 18.26 -7.26 -9.43
N GLY A 560 18.99 -7.95 -8.56
CA GLY A 560 19.51 -9.30 -8.77
C GLY A 560 18.71 -10.34 -7.97
N MET A 561 19.12 -11.61 -8.08
CA MET A 561 18.62 -12.66 -7.20
C MET A 561 18.97 -12.32 -5.74
N VAL A 562 18.09 -12.64 -4.79
CA VAL A 562 18.35 -12.34 -3.37
C VAL A 562 19.56 -13.11 -2.84
N ASP A 563 20.45 -12.45 -2.10
CA ASP A 563 21.63 -13.09 -1.52
C ASP A 563 21.28 -13.97 -0.31
N LYS A 564 22.10 -15.01 -0.08
CA LYS A 564 22.02 -15.79 1.16
C LYS A 564 22.41 -14.92 2.34
N GLY A 565 21.62 -15.01 3.40
CA GLY A 565 21.79 -14.21 4.61
C GLY A 565 20.99 -12.92 4.64
N GLU A 566 20.34 -12.52 3.54
CA GLU A 566 19.52 -11.32 3.54
C GLU A 566 18.36 -11.47 4.54
N ALA A 567 18.20 -10.46 5.41
CA ALA A 567 17.16 -10.42 6.44
C ALA A 567 15.80 -9.99 5.85
N VAL A 568 15.26 -10.81 4.95
CA VAL A 568 14.03 -10.51 4.20
C VAL A 568 12.80 -10.27 5.06
N GLY A 569 12.74 -10.85 6.26
CA GLY A 569 11.67 -10.59 7.21
C GLY A 569 11.65 -9.16 7.75
N ILE A 570 12.81 -8.59 8.06
CA ILE A 570 12.93 -7.18 8.47
C ILE A 570 12.56 -6.27 7.30
N ILE A 571 13.05 -6.57 6.10
CA ILE A 571 12.77 -5.79 4.88
C ILE A 571 11.26 -5.79 4.60
N ALA A 572 10.60 -6.95 4.72
CA ALA A 572 9.16 -7.07 4.54
C ALA A 572 8.38 -6.25 5.56
N ALA A 573 8.73 -6.36 6.85
CA ALA A 573 8.09 -5.59 7.92
C ALA A 573 8.22 -4.07 7.72
N GLN A 574 9.41 -3.60 7.33
CA GLN A 574 9.65 -2.18 7.01
C GLN A 574 8.89 -1.72 5.77
N SER A 575 8.85 -2.55 4.73
CA SER A 575 8.18 -2.25 3.46
C SER A 575 6.65 -2.16 3.59
N ILE A 576 6.08 -2.75 4.65
CA ILE A 576 4.66 -2.63 5.01
C ILE A 576 4.44 -1.46 5.99
N GLY A 577 5.34 -1.34 6.97
CA GLY A 577 5.24 -0.37 8.06
C GLY A 577 5.45 1.09 7.64
N GLU A 578 6.51 1.36 6.86
CA GLU A 578 6.84 2.71 6.41
C GLU A 578 5.69 3.33 5.59
N PRO A 579 5.14 2.68 4.55
CA PRO A 579 4.00 3.24 3.84
C PRO A 579 2.74 3.28 4.70
N GLY A 580 2.62 2.38 5.68
CA GLY A 580 1.53 2.39 6.67
C GLY A 580 1.46 3.69 7.45
N THR A 581 2.61 4.28 7.82
CA THR A 581 2.65 5.62 8.42
C THR A 581 2.18 6.69 7.43
N GLN A 582 2.57 6.57 6.15
CA GLN A 582 2.12 7.50 5.09
C GLN A 582 0.62 7.44 4.82
N LEU A 583 -0.04 6.29 4.97
CA LEU A 583 -1.51 6.18 4.84
C LEU A 583 -2.22 7.10 5.84
N THR A 584 -1.71 7.16 7.06
CA THR A 584 -2.27 8.02 8.11
C THR A 584 -2.02 9.50 7.83
N LEU A 585 -0.86 9.84 7.26
CA LEU A 585 -0.47 11.20 6.88
C LEU A 585 -1.21 11.71 5.64
N ARG A 586 -1.40 10.90 4.59
CA ARG A 586 -2.14 11.30 3.38
C ARG A 586 -3.61 11.57 3.63
N THR A 587 -4.18 10.95 4.67
CA THR A 587 -5.53 11.29 5.15
C THR A 587 -5.63 12.77 5.53
N PHE A 588 -4.52 13.47 5.85
CA PHE A 588 -4.51 14.92 6.10
C PHE A 588 -4.87 15.75 4.87
N HIS A 589 -4.36 15.38 3.69
CA HIS A 589 -4.57 16.15 2.45
C HIS A 589 -5.99 16.00 1.91
N ILE A 590 -6.59 14.83 2.17
CA ILE A 590 -7.97 14.51 1.79
C ILE A 590 -8.95 14.91 2.91
N GLY A 591 -8.52 14.91 4.18
CA GLY A 591 -9.38 15.11 5.35
C GLY A 591 -10.02 16.49 5.48
N GLY A 592 -9.59 17.45 4.66
CA GLY A 592 -10.29 18.73 4.48
C GLY A 592 -11.47 18.65 3.52
N THR A 593 -11.33 17.93 2.40
CA THR A 593 -12.31 17.87 1.30
C THR A 593 -12.87 16.47 1.11
N ALA A 594 -14.17 16.30 1.33
CA ALA A 594 -14.81 15.01 1.07
C ALA A 594 -14.97 14.81 -0.44
N ALA A 595 -14.14 13.95 -1.04
CA ALA A 595 -14.35 13.48 -2.41
C ALA A 595 -14.98 12.08 -2.33
N ARG A 596 -16.31 12.02 -2.42
CA ARG A 596 -16.98 10.75 -2.69
C ARG A 596 -16.77 10.44 -4.17
N ILE A 597 -16.31 9.25 -4.51
CA ILE A 597 -16.32 8.79 -5.90
C ILE A 597 -17.80 8.72 -6.28
N ALA A 598 -18.21 9.50 -7.28
CA ALA A 598 -19.58 9.47 -7.77
C ALA A 598 -19.88 8.06 -8.28
N GLU A 599 -20.85 7.38 -7.66
CA GLU A 599 -21.26 6.06 -8.11
C GLU A 599 -21.98 6.22 -9.46
N GLN A 600 -21.51 5.48 -10.46
CA GLN A 600 -22.12 5.49 -11.78
C GLN A 600 -23.49 4.80 -11.71
N THR A 601 -24.54 5.49 -12.13
CA THR A 601 -25.91 4.96 -12.20
C THR A 601 -26.15 4.04 -13.41
N ALA A 602 -25.21 4.00 -14.35
CA ALA A 602 -25.29 3.19 -15.56
C ALA A 602 -23.91 2.67 -15.98
N ARG A 603 -23.86 1.40 -16.40
CA ARG A 603 -22.64 0.75 -16.91
C ARG A 603 -22.62 0.84 -18.44
N LYS A 604 -21.49 1.31 -18.99
CA LYS A 604 -21.22 1.36 -20.43
C LYS A 604 -20.21 0.30 -20.84
N SER A 605 -20.33 -0.23 -22.05
CA SER A 605 -19.37 -1.19 -22.61
C SER A 605 -18.06 -0.51 -22.97
N LYS A 606 -16.91 -1.04 -22.53
CA LYS A 606 -15.59 -0.54 -22.94
C LYS A 606 -15.07 -1.17 -24.23
N VAL A 607 -15.61 -2.34 -24.59
CA VAL A 607 -15.16 -3.17 -25.71
C VAL A 607 -16.35 -3.40 -26.65
N ALA A 608 -16.09 -3.48 -27.95
CA ALA A 608 -17.11 -3.91 -28.90
C ALA A 608 -17.15 -5.45 -28.95
N GLY A 609 -18.33 -6.04 -28.94
CA GLY A 609 -18.46 -7.50 -28.94
C GLY A 609 -19.90 -7.97 -28.80
N THR A 610 -20.07 -9.28 -28.75
CA THR A 610 -21.37 -9.94 -28.59
C THR A 610 -21.61 -10.29 -27.13
N ILE A 611 -22.77 -9.90 -26.60
CA ILE A 611 -23.14 -10.21 -25.21
C ILE A 611 -23.58 -11.67 -25.09
N ALA A 612 -23.09 -12.35 -24.06
CA ALA A 612 -23.56 -13.66 -23.62
C ALA A 612 -23.89 -13.63 -22.13
N PHE A 613 -25.13 -13.93 -21.79
CA PHE A 613 -25.59 -14.05 -20.40
C PHE A 613 -24.99 -15.31 -19.76
N GLY A 614 -24.48 -15.19 -18.53
CA GLY A 614 -24.00 -16.34 -17.75
C GLY A 614 -25.15 -17.18 -17.20
N ASP A 615 -24.86 -18.42 -16.83
CA ASP A 615 -25.86 -19.42 -16.41
C ASP A 615 -26.68 -18.99 -15.17
N ARG A 616 -26.15 -18.05 -14.37
CA ARG A 616 -26.76 -17.54 -13.14
C ARG A 616 -27.57 -16.24 -13.32
N LEU A 617 -27.59 -15.65 -14.51
CA LEU A 617 -28.29 -14.40 -14.77
C LEU A 617 -29.78 -14.66 -15.09
N VAL A 618 -30.67 -14.31 -14.16
CA VAL A 618 -32.12 -14.41 -14.35
C VAL A 618 -32.69 -13.03 -14.63
N VAL A 619 -33.42 -12.91 -15.73
CA VAL A 619 -34.01 -11.65 -16.21
C VAL A 619 -35.52 -11.83 -16.39
N VAL A 620 -36.29 -10.93 -15.79
CA VAL A 620 -37.75 -10.87 -15.96
C VAL A 620 -38.14 -9.59 -16.68
N THR A 621 -39.26 -9.62 -17.40
CA THR A 621 -39.80 -8.44 -18.07
C THR A 621 -40.99 -7.93 -17.27
N ASN A 622 -40.93 -6.68 -16.83
CA ASN A 622 -41.99 -6.04 -16.05
C ASN A 622 -43.11 -5.52 -16.97
N ASP A 623 -44.24 -5.08 -16.40
CA ASP A 623 -45.42 -4.57 -17.13
C ASP A 623 -45.10 -3.35 -18.02
N GLU A 624 -44.07 -2.58 -17.66
CA GLU A 624 -43.57 -1.43 -18.42
C GLU A 624 -42.65 -1.82 -19.59
N GLY A 625 -42.46 -3.11 -19.85
CA GLY A 625 -41.58 -3.63 -20.91
C GLY A 625 -40.09 -3.55 -20.58
N GLN A 626 -39.73 -3.16 -19.35
CA GLN A 626 -38.35 -3.09 -18.87
C GLN A 626 -37.85 -4.48 -18.45
N LYS A 627 -36.59 -4.78 -18.79
CA LYS A 627 -35.94 -6.04 -18.40
C LYS A 627 -35.17 -5.85 -17.10
N ILE A 628 -35.61 -6.51 -16.04
CA ILE A 628 -35.07 -6.36 -14.68
C ILE A 628 -34.35 -7.66 -14.28
N VAL A 629 -33.18 -7.52 -13.68
CA VAL A 629 -32.40 -8.65 -13.16
C VAL A 629 -32.89 -9.04 -11.76
N THR A 630 -33.21 -10.31 -11.56
CA THR A 630 -33.71 -10.86 -10.28
C THR A 630 -32.71 -11.80 -9.59
N SER A 631 -31.57 -12.09 -10.22
CA SER A 631 -30.49 -12.89 -9.65
C SER A 631 -29.48 -12.04 -8.86
N TYR A 632 -29.00 -12.54 -7.71
CA TYR A 632 -27.95 -11.88 -6.91
C TYR A 632 -26.54 -12.02 -7.50
N GLU A 633 -26.25 -13.11 -8.23
CA GLU A 633 -24.96 -13.37 -8.88
C GLU A 633 -25.11 -13.45 -10.40
N GLY A 634 -25.72 -12.42 -10.98
CA GLY A 634 -25.83 -12.30 -12.43
C GLY A 634 -24.48 -11.98 -13.07
N GLU A 635 -24.02 -12.81 -14.00
CA GLU A 635 -22.83 -12.53 -14.80
C GLU A 635 -23.22 -12.31 -16.26
N LEU A 636 -22.63 -11.29 -16.89
CA LEU A 636 -22.77 -10.97 -18.30
C LEU A 636 -21.38 -10.93 -18.92
N THR A 637 -21.17 -11.73 -19.96
CA THR A 637 -19.87 -11.81 -20.65
C THR A 637 -19.96 -11.13 -22.02
N ILE A 638 -18.91 -10.43 -22.43
CA ILE A 638 -18.78 -9.83 -23.76
C ILE A 638 -17.74 -10.64 -24.51
N LYS A 639 -18.13 -11.28 -25.61
CA LYS A 639 -17.22 -12.03 -26.50
C LYS A 639 -16.76 -11.11 -27.62
N THR A 640 -15.46 -11.04 -27.88
CA THR A 640 -14.91 -10.18 -28.92
C THR A 640 -15.27 -10.72 -30.31
N SER A 641 -15.79 -9.85 -31.18
CA SER A 641 -16.11 -10.21 -32.57
C SER A 641 -14.83 -10.20 -33.43
N GLY A 642 -14.11 -11.32 -33.50
CA GLY A 642 -12.91 -11.41 -34.35
C GLY A 642 -12.11 -12.72 -34.33
N GLU A 643 -12.20 -13.53 -33.27
CA GLU A 643 -11.36 -14.74 -33.13
C GLU A 643 -12.20 -16.03 -33.17
N ARG A 644 -11.69 -17.06 -33.85
CA ARG A 644 -12.30 -18.41 -33.91
C ARG A 644 -12.27 -19.12 -32.55
N SER A 645 -11.51 -18.61 -31.59
CA SER A 645 -11.57 -18.99 -30.18
C SER A 645 -12.44 -17.96 -29.46
N GLY A 646 -13.50 -18.40 -28.78
CA GLY A 646 -14.41 -17.53 -28.04
C GLY A 646 -13.76 -16.94 -26.79
N SER A 647 -12.73 -16.11 -26.95
CA SER A 647 -12.09 -15.36 -25.88
C SER A 647 -13.12 -14.43 -25.25
N VAL A 648 -13.24 -14.50 -23.92
CA VAL A 648 -14.15 -13.67 -23.14
C VAL A 648 -13.50 -12.30 -23.01
N GLY A 649 -13.90 -11.36 -23.87
CA GLY A 649 -13.38 -9.99 -23.88
C GLY A 649 -13.65 -9.21 -22.60
N ALA A 650 -14.79 -9.45 -21.95
CA ALA A 650 -15.05 -8.90 -20.62
C ALA A 650 -16.09 -9.70 -19.81
N ARG A 651 -15.98 -9.70 -18.48
CA ARG A 651 -16.97 -10.27 -17.54
C ARG A 651 -17.53 -9.15 -16.66
N LEU A 652 -18.84 -8.97 -16.69
CA LEU A 652 -19.57 -7.94 -15.96
C LEU A 652 -20.48 -8.59 -14.93
N GLN A 653 -20.31 -8.24 -13.65
CA GLN A 653 -21.30 -8.57 -12.63
C GLN A 653 -22.46 -7.59 -12.71
N VAL A 654 -23.67 -8.12 -12.85
CA VAL A 654 -24.91 -7.33 -12.96
C VAL A 654 -25.60 -7.36 -11.59
N PRO A 655 -25.81 -6.21 -10.93
CA PRO A 655 -26.42 -6.16 -9.62
C PRO A 655 -27.92 -6.48 -9.69
N LEU A 656 -28.46 -6.98 -8.57
CA LEU A 656 -29.89 -7.21 -8.40
C LEU A 656 -30.68 -5.93 -8.64
N GLY A 657 -31.75 -6.02 -9.43
CA GLY A 657 -32.61 -4.88 -9.77
C GLY A 657 -32.06 -3.93 -10.82
N ALA A 658 -30.95 -4.27 -11.47
CA ALA A 658 -30.50 -3.55 -12.64
C ALA A 658 -31.50 -3.71 -13.80
N THR A 659 -31.77 -2.60 -14.49
CA THR A 659 -32.51 -2.58 -15.74
C THR A 659 -31.54 -2.81 -16.89
N LEU A 660 -31.65 -3.95 -17.57
CA LEU A 660 -30.87 -4.30 -18.75
C LEU A 660 -31.42 -3.56 -19.99
N MET A 661 -30.53 -2.88 -20.71
CA MET A 661 -30.86 -2.20 -21.98
C MET A 661 -30.51 -3.04 -23.22
N VAL A 662 -29.89 -4.20 -23.00
CA VAL A 662 -29.32 -5.07 -24.05
C VAL A 662 -29.92 -6.50 -23.98
N LYS A 663 -29.85 -7.23 -25.08
CA LYS A 663 -30.33 -8.62 -25.20
C LYS A 663 -29.17 -9.61 -25.25
N ASN A 664 -29.45 -10.86 -24.85
CA ASN A 664 -28.50 -11.96 -25.03
C ASN A 664 -28.23 -12.17 -26.53
N GLY A 665 -26.95 -12.26 -26.92
CA GLY A 665 -26.51 -12.37 -28.31
C GLY A 665 -26.46 -11.05 -29.09
N GLU A 666 -26.73 -9.90 -28.46
CA GLU A 666 -26.67 -8.60 -29.12
C GLU A 666 -25.23 -8.12 -29.28
N GLU A 667 -24.91 -7.54 -30.45
CA GLU A 667 -23.64 -6.84 -30.67
C GLU A 667 -23.71 -5.43 -30.05
N VAL A 668 -22.77 -5.15 -29.15
CA VAL A 668 -22.63 -3.85 -28.50
C VAL A 668 -21.44 -3.09 -29.05
N LYS A 669 -21.62 -1.77 -29.21
CA LYS A 669 -20.54 -0.84 -29.53
C LYS A 669 -19.86 -0.34 -28.26
N LYS A 670 -18.63 0.15 -28.42
CA LYS A 670 -17.93 0.89 -27.37
C LYS A 670 -18.78 2.09 -26.91
N ASP A 671 -18.85 2.28 -25.60
CA ASP A 671 -19.61 3.28 -24.84
C ASP A 671 -21.14 3.15 -24.85
N GLN A 672 -21.68 2.03 -25.35
CA GLN A 672 -23.13 1.73 -25.26
C GLN A 672 -23.52 1.34 -23.83
N ILE A 673 -24.65 1.86 -23.33
CA ILE A 673 -25.18 1.51 -22.00
C ILE A 673 -25.69 0.07 -22.03
N ILE A 674 -25.17 -0.76 -21.11
CA ILE A 674 -25.53 -2.17 -20.97
C ILE A 674 -26.68 -2.29 -19.96
N PHE A 675 -26.53 -1.69 -18.79
CA PHE A 675 -27.54 -1.70 -17.74
C PHE A 675 -27.46 -0.46 -16.83
N SER A 676 -28.58 -0.10 -16.21
CA SER A 676 -28.71 0.99 -15.25
C SER A 676 -29.30 0.49 -13.93
N TRP A 677 -28.86 1.04 -12.81
CA TRP A 677 -29.39 0.69 -11.48
C TRP A 677 -29.33 1.89 -10.53
N ASP A 678 -30.06 1.79 -9.43
CA ASP A 678 -29.93 2.74 -8.33
C ASP A 678 -28.79 2.29 -7.40
N PRO A 679 -27.69 3.05 -7.31
CA PRO A 679 -26.54 2.66 -6.50
C PRO A 679 -26.76 2.92 -5.00
N TYR A 680 -27.86 3.58 -4.59
CA TYR A 680 -28.14 3.93 -3.20
C TYR A 680 -29.21 3.07 -2.54
N THR A 681 -29.90 2.23 -3.30
CA THR A 681 -30.91 1.33 -2.76
C THR A 681 -30.66 -0.10 -3.24
N ASN A 682 -30.82 -1.06 -2.34
CA ASN A 682 -30.94 -2.47 -2.71
C ASN A 682 -32.43 -2.82 -2.77
N PRO A 683 -32.99 -3.01 -3.98
CA PRO A 683 -34.40 -3.38 -4.11
C PRO A 683 -34.60 -4.87 -3.86
N ILE A 684 -35.65 -5.21 -3.10
CA ILE A 684 -36.20 -6.57 -3.01
C ILE A 684 -37.24 -6.68 -4.14
N ILE A 685 -37.04 -7.60 -5.07
CA ILE A 685 -37.81 -7.69 -6.31
C ILE A 685 -38.44 -9.08 -6.44
N SER A 686 -39.70 -9.12 -6.89
CA SER A 686 -40.34 -10.38 -7.26
C SER A 686 -39.87 -10.88 -8.63
N ASP A 687 -39.60 -12.16 -8.76
CA ASP A 687 -39.39 -12.85 -10.05
C ASP A 687 -40.66 -13.54 -10.58
N VAL A 688 -41.71 -13.62 -9.77
CA VAL A 688 -42.97 -14.31 -10.09
C VAL A 688 -44.16 -13.35 -9.98
N GLU A 689 -45.20 -13.62 -10.75
CA GLU A 689 -46.49 -12.93 -10.64
C GLU A 689 -47.36 -13.57 -9.56
N GLY A 690 -48.15 -12.76 -8.86
CA GLY A 690 -49.07 -13.26 -7.84
C GLY A 690 -49.62 -12.19 -6.92
N THR A 691 -50.37 -12.61 -5.92
CA THR A 691 -50.93 -11.72 -4.89
C THR A 691 -50.00 -11.71 -3.68
N LEU A 692 -49.65 -10.52 -3.18
CA LEU A 692 -48.83 -10.37 -1.98
C LEU A 692 -49.63 -10.66 -0.72
N ARG A 693 -48.99 -11.32 0.25
CA ARG A 693 -49.51 -11.55 1.60
C ARG A 693 -48.44 -11.19 2.62
N PHE A 694 -48.75 -10.26 3.50
CA PHE A 694 -47.89 -9.85 4.61
C PHE A 694 -48.00 -10.88 5.74
N VAL A 695 -46.86 -11.34 6.24
CA VAL A 695 -46.80 -12.25 7.38
C VAL A 695 -45.83 -11.68 8.41
N ASP A 696 -46.28 -11.63 9.66
CA ASP A 696 -45.58 -11.01 10.80
C ASP A 696 -45.16 -9.53 10.57
N LEU A 697 -45.87 -8.82 9.69
CA LEU A 697 -45.77 -7.37 9.44
C LEU A 697 -46.95 -6.65 10.11
N ILE A 698 -46.85 -6.48 11.43
CA ILE A 698 -47.86 -5.87 12.30
C ILE A 698 -47.47 -4.40 12.60
N PRO A 699 -48.36 -3.43 12.29
CA PRO A 699 -48.16 -2.03 12.62
C PRO A 699 -47.95 -1.82 14.14
N GLY A 700 -46.90 -1.08 14.51
CA GLY A 700 -46.53 -0.75 15.88
C GLY A 700 -45.57 -1.74 16.57
N GLU A 701 -45.50 -2.99 16.10
CA GLU A 701 -44.61 -4.02 16.68
C GLU A 701 -43.43 -4.36 15.77
N SER A 702 -43.69 -4.61 14.49
CA SER A 702 -42.69 -5.00 13.48
C SER A 702 -42.62 -4.04 12.29
N VAL A 703 -43.59 -3.13 12.19
CA VAL A 703 -43.65 -2.08 11.18
C VAL A 703 -43.98 -0.77 11.87
N SER A 704 -43.23 0.29 11.57
CA SER A 704 -43.52 1.64 12.04
C SER A 704 -43.87 2.54 10.86
N GLU A 705 -44.89 3.36 11.02
CA GLU A 705 -45.11 4.50 10.13
C GLU A 705 -44.20 5.63 10.59
N GLU A 706 -43.07 5.79 9.92
CA GLU A 706 -42.23 6.98 10.11
C GLU A 706 -42.89 8.14 9.37
N LEU A 707 -43.21 9.18 10.15
CA LEU A 707 -43.73 10.43 9.62
C LEU A 707 -42.54 11.34 9.34
N ASP A 708 -42.33 11.66 8.08
CA ASP A 708 -41.32 12.65 7.72
C ASP A 708 -41.82 14.03 8.19
N GLU A 709 -41.16 14.59 9.22
CA GLU A 709 -41.57 15.77 9.99
C GLU A 709 -41.84 17.02 9.14
N LEU A 710 -41.31 17.06 7.90
CA LEU A 710 -41.44 18.20 6.99
C LEU A 710 -42.40 17.95 5.82
N THR A 711 -42.55 16.71 5.34
CA THR A 711 -43.40 16.39 4.17
C THR A 711 -44.78 15.89 4.56
N GLY A 712 -44.94 15.39 5.79
CA GLY A 712 -46.19 14.81 6.29
C GLY A 712 -46.57 13.48 5.64
N LEU A 713 -45.72 12.93 4.77
CA LEU A 713 -45.91 11.62 4.18
C LEU A 713 -45.52 10.54 5.17
N ARG A 714 -46.32 9.48 5.20
CA ARG A 714 -46.10 8.31 6.03
C ARG A 714 -45.36 7.27 5.24
N GLN A 715 -44.17 6.90 5.69
CA GLN A 715 -43.41 5.80 5.12
C GLN A 715 -43.49 4.60 6.05
N THR A 716 -43.74 3.44 5.46
CA THR A 716 -43.88 2.19 6.19
C THR A 716 -42.51 1.52 6.27
N VAL A 717 -41.87 1.58 7.43
CA VAL A 717 -40.51 1.06 7.68
C VAL A 717 -40.59 -0.16 8.59
N VAL A 718 -39.89 -1.23 8.23
CA VAL A 718 -39.80 -2.43 9.08
C VAL A 718 -38.88 -2.15 10.27
N ILE A 719 -39.36 -2.40 11.49
CA ILE A 719 -38.63 -2.20 12.74
C ILE A 719 -38.33 -3.54 13.42
N GLU A 720 -37.29 -3.58 14.27
CA GLU A 720 -37.00 -4.78 15.07
C GLU A 720 -38.06 -4.94 16.16
N ASP A 721 -38.69 -6.11 16.22
CA ASP A 721 -39.60 -6.47 17.31
C ASP A 721 -38.82 -6.56 18.64
N LYS A 722 -39.36 -5.93 19.69
CA LYS A 722 -38.78 -5.92 21.03
C LYS A 722 -38.70 -7.34 21.64
N GLU A 723 -39.63 -8.23 21.29
CA GLU A 723 -39.65 -9.61 21.79
C GLU A 723 -38.93 -10.61 20.87
N LYS A 724 -38.48 -10.18 19.69
CA LYS A 724 -37.82 -11.01 18.65
C LYS A 724 -38.61 -12.27 18.26
N LYS A 725 -39.93 -12.20 18.32
CA LYS A 725 -40.85 -13.28 17.93
C LYS A 725 -41.39 -13.10 16.53
N LEU A 726 -41.61 -11.84 16.11
CA LEU A 726 -42.14 -11.53 14.78
C LEU A 726 -41.02 -11.49 13.74
N HIS A 727 -41.26 -12.11 12.59
CA HIS A 727 -40.31 -12.20 11.48
C HIS A 727 -40.93 -11.64 10.21
N PRO A 728 -40.76 -10.35 9.92
CA PRO A 728 -41.33 -9.70 8.74
C PRO A 728 -41.00 -10.45 7.44
N HIS A 729 -42.00 -11.07 6.83
CA HIS A 729 -41.86 -11.69 5.51
C HIS A 729 -43.09 -11.44 4.64
N ILE A 730 -42.86 -11.49 3.34
CA ILE A 730 -43.85 -11.22 2.32
C ILE A 730 -43.93 -12.42 1.40
N GLU A 731 -45.10 -13.04 1.35
CA GLU A 731 -45.36 -14.22 0.54
C GLU A 731 -46.08 -13.83 -0.75
N ILE A 732 -45.75 -14.53 -1.82
CA ILE A 732 -46.48 -14.44 -3.09
C ILE A 732 -47.30 -15.70 -3.26
N VAL A 733 -48.62 -15.54 -3.34
CA VAL A 733 -49.57 -16.64 -3.53
C VAL A 733 -50.24 -16.56 -4.90
N GLU A 734 -50.35 -17.71 -5.56
CA GLU A 734 -51.13 -17.89 -6.78
C GLU A 734 -52.43 -18.64 -6.45
N THR A 735 -53.57 -18.04 -6.79
CA THR A 735 -54.89 -18.63 -6.59
C THR A 735 -55.33 -19.35 -7.87
N LYS A 736 -55.05 -20.66 -7.98
CA LYS A 736 -55.59 -21.53 -9.04
C LYS A 736 -56.75 -22.37 -8.48
N GLY A 737 -57.98 -21.85 -8.60
CA GLY A 737 -59.18 -22.50 -8.05
C GLY A 737 -59.26 -22.39 -6.52
N ASN A 738 -59.76 -23.44 -5.84
CA ASN A 738 -59.90 -23.51 -4.37
C ASN A 738 -58.59 -23.89 -3.62
N LYS A 739 -57.45 -23.96 -4.32
CA LYS A 739 -56.13 -24.26 -3.71
C LYS A 739 -55.21 -23.07 -3.90
N GLU A 740 -54.78 -22.49 -2.78
CA GLU A 740 -53.71 -21.50 -2.74
C GLU A 740 -52.36 -22.22 -2.79
N LYS A 741 -51.50 -21.83 -3.74
CA LYS A 741 -50.12 -22.31 -3.80
C LYS A 741 -49.19 -21.13 -3.47
N ARG A 742 -48.36 -21.28 -2.43
CA ARG A 742 -47.26 -20.35 -2.13
C ARG A 742 -46.20 -20.53 -3.23
N LEU A 743 -45.92 -19.45 -3.97
CA LEU A 743 -44.91 -19.45 -5.02
C LEU A 743 -43.54 -19.06 -4.47
N ARG A 744 -43.49 -17.98 -3.68
CA ARG A 744 -42.24 -17.45 -3.11
C ARG A 744 -42.47 -16.80 -1.75
N ASP A 745 -41.38 -16.70 -1.00
CA ASP A 745 -41.31 -16.07 0.32
C ASP A 745 -40.10 -15.12 0.36
N PHE A 746 -40.33 -13.86 0.69
CA PHE A 746 -39.32 -12.81 0.79
C PHE A 746 -39.21 -12.32 2.22
N VAL A 747 -38.05 -12.53 2.86
CA VAL A 747 -37.78 -11.94 4.16
C VAL A 747 -37.43 -10.47 4.01
N ILE A 748 -38.11 -9.62 4.76
CA ILE A 748 -37.89 -8.18 4.75
C ILE A 748 -37.02 -7.81 5.97
N PRO A 749 -35.79 -7.33 5.76
CA PRO A 749 -34.91 -6.98 6.86
C PRO A 749 -35.37 -5.71 7.58
N VAL A 750 -34.93 -5.57 8.83
CA VAL A 750 -35.15 -4.35 9.63
C VAL A 750 -34.53 -3.14 8.92
N GLY A 751 -35.26 -2.04 8.87
CA GLY A 751 -34.87 -0.81 8.16
C GLY A 751 -35.25 -0.78 6.68
N ALA A 752 -35.85 -1.85 6.14
CA ALA A 752 -36.40 -1.84 4.79
C ALA A 752 -37.67 -0.98 4.72
N GLN A 753 -37.79 -0.21 3.65
CA GLN A 753 -38.96 0.60 3.33
C GLN A 753 -39.88 -0.19 2.40
N LEU A 754 -41.12 -0.43 2.82
CA LEU A 754 -42.11 -1.14 2.01
C LEU A 754 -42.69 -0.22 0.94
N THR A 755 -42.70 -0.67 -0.31
CA THR A 755 -43.27 0.07 -1.46
C THR A 755 -44.62 -0.47 -1.94
N VAL A 756 -45.07 -1.57 -1.34
CA VAL A 756 -46.30 -2.28 -1.71
C VAL A 756 -47.21 -2.44 -0.49
N GLU A 757 -48.50 -2.66 -0.77
CA GLU A 757 -49.53 -2.89 0.25
C GLU A 757 -49.96 -4.37 0.24
N ASP A 758 -50.48 -4.84 1.37
CA ASP A 758 -50.97 -6.21 1.53
C ASP A 758 -52.15 -6.51 0.57
N GLY A 759 -52.20 -7.71 0.00
CA GLY A 759 -53.25 -8.13 -0.94
C GLY A 759 -53.13 -7.57 -2.36
N LYS A 760 -52.10 -6.77 -2.67
CA LYS A 760 -51.87 -6.24 -4.03
C LYS A 760 -51.41 -7.34 -4.99
N LYS A 761 -51.98 -7.37 -6.20
CA LYS A 761 -51.46 -8.18 -7.30
C LYS A 761 -50.24 -7.50 -7.92
N ILE A 762 -49.16 -8.25 -8.07
CA ILE A 762 -47.91 -7.78 -8.67
C ILE A 762 -47.49 -8.68 -9.84
N SER A 763 -46.80 -8.06 -10.80
CA SER A 763 -46.12 -8.72 -11.91
C SER A 763 -44.65 -8.99 -11.55
N ALA A 764 -44.03 -9.91 -12.30
CA ALA A 764 -42.61 -10.20 -12.18
C ALA A 764 -41.78 -8.95 -12.51
N GLY A 765 -40.82 -8.60 -11.65
CA GLY A 765 -40.00 -7.39 -11.76
C GLY A 765 -40.45 -6.23 -10.86
N THR A 766 -41.58 -6.37 -10.15
CA THR A 766 -42.05 -5.33 -9.20
C THR A 766 -41.16 -5.28 -7.95
N ILE A 767 -40.79 -4.06 -7.53
CA ILE A 767 -40.04 -3.80 -6.28
C ILE A 767 -41.01 -3.87 -5.09
N ILE A 768 -40.76 -4.81 -4.18
CA ILE A 768 -41.54 -5.07 -2.96
C ILE A 768 -41.10 -4.14 -1.83
N ALA A 769 -39.79 -4.01 -1.65
CA ALA A 769 -39.20 -3.18 -0.62
C ALA A 769 -37.87 -2.58 -1.11
N LYS A 770 -37.50 -1.44 -0.57
CA LYS A 770 -36.21 -0.79 -0.81
C LYS A 770 -35.43 -0.72 0.49
N ILE A 771 -34.16 -1.09 0.43
CA ILE A 771 -33.28 -0.96 1.58
C ILE A 771 -32.23 0.10 1.23
N SER A 772 -32.13 1.14 2.05
CA SER A 772 -31.10 2.16 1.86
C SER A 772 -29.71 1.54 2.04
N ARG A 773 -28.83 1.71 1.05
CA ARG A 773 -27.43 1.29 1.12
C ARG A 773 -26.64 2.01 2.21
N GLU A 774 -27.15 3.06 2.85
CA GLU A 774 -26.48 3.63 4.03
C GLU A 774 -26.42 2.66 5.22
N ALA A 775 -27.36 1.71 5.33
CA ALA A 775 -27.28 0.61 6.28
C ALA A 775 -26.17 -0.40 5.90
N TYR A 776 -25.88 -0.49 4.60
CA TYR A 776 -24.82 -1.30 4.00
C TYR A 776 -23.56 -0.47 3.90
N LYS A 777 -22.83 -0.38 5.01
CA LYS A 777 -21.46 0.16 4.99
C LYS A 777 -20.76 -0.34 3.72
N THR A 778 -20.39 0.61 2.86
CA THR A 778 -19.43 0.42 1.77
C THR A 778 -18.32 -0.48 2.30
N ARG A 779 -17.91 -1.51 1.52
CA ARG A 779 -16.83 -2.45 1.90
C ARG A 779 -15.85 -1.70 2.79
N ASP A 780 -15.62 -2.18 4.02
CA ASP A 780 -14.89 -1.51 5.11
C ASP A 780 -13.38 -1.39 4.81
N ILE A 781 -13.04 -1.13 3.55
CA ILE A 781 -11.72 -0.88 3.01
C ILE A 781 -11.31 0.57 3.30
N THR A 782 -12.27 1.45 3.59
CA THR A 782 -12.00 2.84 4.04
C THR A 782 -11.39 2.92 5.44
N GLY A 783 -11.33 1.80 6.18
CA GLY A 783 -10.73 1.72 7.50
C GLY A 783 -9.22 2.02 7.54
N GLY A 784 -8.54 2.11 6.39
CA GLY A 784 -7.12 2.46 6.29
C GLY A 784 -6.25 1.52 7.14
N LEU A 785 -5.34 2.09 7.93
CA LEU A 785 -4.42 1.33 8.78
C LEU A 785 -5.10 0.43 9.84
N PRO A 786 -6.16 0.85 10.57
CA PRO A 786 -6.91 -0.02 11.47
C PRO A 786 -7.37 -1.35 10.85
N ARG A 787 -7.78 -1.33 9.57
CA ARG A 787 -8.21 -2.54 8.86
C ARG A 787 -7.03 -3.48 8.61
N VAL A 788 -5.89 -2.95 8.20
CA VAL A 788 -4.64 -3.72 8.04
C VAL A 788 -4.22 -4.36 9.37
N ALA A 789 -4.29 -3.60 10.46
CA ALA A 789 -3.99 -4.13 11.79
C ALA A 789 -4.99 -5.22 12.23
N GLU A 790 -6.28 -5.09 11.92
CA GLU A 790 -7.28 -6.13 12.20
C GLU A 790 -6.98 -7.45 11.48
N LEU A 791 -6.60 -7.36 10.19
CA LEU A 791 -6.25 -8.49 9.34
C LEU A 791 -5.00 -9.22 9.86
N PHE A 792 -3.93 -8.48 10.18
CA PHE A 792 -2.70 -9.07 10.74
C PHE A 792 -2.87 -9.60 12.17
N GLU A 793 -3.80 -9.06 12.94
CA GLU A 793 -4.16 -9.64 14.25
C GLU A 793 -5.13 -10.83 14.14
N ALA A 794 -5.52 -11.22 12.91
CA ALA A 794 -6.49 -12.29 12.63
C ALA A 794 -7.74 -12.19 13.53
N ARG A 795 -8.21 -10.96 13.78
CA ARG A 795 -9.36 -10.72 14.65
C ARG A 795 -10.63 -11.22 13.97
N ARG A 796 -11.52 -11.81 14.78
CA ARG A 796 -12.86 -12.12 14.31
C ARG A 796 -13.63 -10.81 14.12
N PRO A 797 -14.20 -10.57 12.94
CA PRO A 797 -15.06 -9.41 12.73
C PRO A 797 -16.22 -9.40 13.73
N LYS A 798 -16.72 -8.21 14.09
CA LYS A 798 -17.84 -8.09 15.05
C LYS A 798 -19.13 -8.74 14.55
N ASP A 799 -19.37 -8.68 13.24
CA ASP A 799 -20.54 -9.28 12.60
C ASP A 799 -20.14 -10.08 11.35
N PRO A 800 -19.57 -11.30 11.51
CA PRO A 800 -18.98 -12.06 10.41
C PRO A 800 -20.04 -12.70 9.51
N ALA A 801 -19.76 -12.79 8.21
CA ALA A 801 -20.58 -13.57 7.29
C ALA A 801 -20.46 -15.07 7.60
N THR A 802 -21.59 -15.75 7.59
CA THR A 802 -21.64 -17.21 7.66
C THR A 802 -21.35 -17.78 6.28
N ILE A 803 -20.39 -18.69 6.19
CA ILE A 803 -19.99 -19.34 4.94
C ILE A 803 -20.35 -20.82 4.96
N SER A 804 -20.69 -21.40 3.81
CA SER A 804 -20.98 -22.82 3.70
C SER A 804 -19.69 -23.64 3.83
N GLU A 805 -19.69 -24.73 4.59
CA GLU A 805 -18.61 -25.71 4.70
C GLU A 805 -18.68 -26.80 3.62
N ILE A 806 -19.87 -27.00 3.03
CA ILE A 806 -20.14 -28.07 2.06
C ILE A 806 -20.82 -27.52 0.80
N ASP A 807 -20.67 -28.27 -0.30
CA ASP A 807 -21.43 -28.05 -1.53
C ASP A 807 -22.84 -28.63 -1.39
N GLY A 808 -23.86 -27.87 -1.78
CA GLY A 808 -25.23 -28.39 -1.72
C GLY A 808 -26.32 -27.37 -2.02
N GLU A 809 -27.56 -27.85 -1.94
CA GLU A 809 -28.77 -27.06 -2.07
C GLU A 809 -29.17 -26.46 -0.71
N VAL A 810 -29.49 -25.17 -0.70
CA VAL A 810 -29.91 -24.44 0.51
C VAL A 810 -31.38 -24.72 0.84
N ARG A 811 -31.65 -25.20 2.05
CA ARG A 811 -33.00 -25.36 2.63
C ARG A 811 -33.11 -24.58 3.92
N PHE A 812 -34.20 -23.85 4.10
CA PHE A 812 -34.48 -23.18 5.38
C PHE A 812 -35.18 -24.14 6.34
N GLY A 813 -34.72 -24.17 7.58
CA GLY A 813 -35.38 -24.82 8.71
C GLY A 813 -36.16 -23.82 9.57
N ASP A 814 -36.69 -24.32 10.68
CA ASP A 814 -37.43 -23.52 11.66
C ASP A 814 -36.50 -22.55 12.42
N ILE A 815 -37.09 -21.47 12.92
CA ILE A 815 -36.37 -20.49 13.74
C ILE A 815 -36.43 -20.94 15.20
N LYS A 816 -35.28 -21.23 15.80
CA LYS A 816 -35.16 -21.55 17.23
C LYS A 816 -34.35 -20.49 17.95
N ARG A 817 -34.88 -19.99 19.07
CA ARG A 817 -34.21 -19.01 19.95
C ARG A 817 -33.71 -17.76 19.19
N GLY A 818 -34.48 -17.25 18.23
CA GLY A 818 -34.15 -16.03 17.47
C GLY A 818 -33.05 -16.21 16.41
N LYS A 819 -32.62 -17.45 16.14
CA LYS A 819 -31.74 -17.79 15.02
C LYS A 819 -32.47 -18.68 14.02
N ARG A 820 -32.30 -18.40 12.74
CA ARG A 820 -32.80 -19.18 11.63
C ARG A 820 -31.83 -20.32 11.32
N GLU A 821 -32.37 -21.52 11.25
CA GLU A 821 -31.64 -22.70 10.78
C GLU A 821 -31.59 -22.68 9.23
N ILE A 822 -30.39 -22.77 8.65
CA ILE A 822 -30.17 -23.03 7.23
C ILE A 822 -29.49 -24.39 7.11
N ARG A 823 -30.02 -25.29 6.28
CA ARG A 823 -29.42 -26.59 5.99
C ARG A 823 -28.92 -26.60 4.57
N VAL A 824 -27.66 -26.96 4.36
CA VAL A 824 -27.11 -27.21 3.03
C VAL A 824 -27.07 -28.72 2.80
N VAL A 825 -27.69 -29.21 1.72
CA VAL A 825 -27.83 -30.66 1.45
C VAL A 825 -27.07 -31.03 0.17
N PRO A 826 -26.10 -31.97 0.22
CA PRO A 826 -25.39 -32.45 -0.96
C PRO A 826 -26.29 -33.19 -1.96
N LYS A 827 -25.91 -33.20 -3.25
CA LYS A 827 -26.69 -33.83 -4.33
C LYS A 827 -26.73 -35.36 -4.29
N ASP A 828 -25.70 -35.98 -3.73
CA ASP A 828 -25.52 -37.45 -3.75
C ASP A 828 -26.22 -38.16 -2.58
N THR A 829 -26.96 -37.43 -1.74
CA THR A 829 -27.74 -38.00 -0.64
C THR A 829 -29.08 -38.51 -1.16
N PRO A 830 -29.43 -39.80 -1.01
CA PRO A 830 -30.74 -40.34 -1.40
C PRO A 830 -31.88 -39.57 -0.72
N VAL A 831 -32.95 -39.32 -1.48
CA VAL A 831 -34.13 -38.52 -1.07
C VAL A 831 -34.84 -39.10 0.19
N ASP A 832 -34.55 -40.36 0.56
CA ASP A 832 -35.19 -41.10 1.66
C ASP A 832 -34.29 -41.35 2.90
N THR A 833 -33.11 -40.72 3.00
CA THR A 833 -32.27 -40.81 4.21
C THR A 833 -32.36 -39.51 5.03
N GLU A 834 -32.79 -39.62 6.30
CA GLU A 834 -32.76 -38.56 7.32
C GLU A 834 -31.32 -38.17 7.73
N GLU A 835 -30.37 -38.07 6.79
CA GLU A 835 -29.07 -37.51 7.11
C GLU A 835 -29.18 -35.97 7.14
N PRO A 836 -28.85 -35.34 8.28
CA PRO A 836 -28.97 -33.90 8.42
C PRO A 836 -27.87 -33.25 7.58
N GLY A 837 -28.25 -32.60 6.48
CA GLY A 837 -27.36 -31.65 5.81
C GLY A 837 -26.80 -30.63 6.81
N GLN A 838 -25.63 -30.05 6.50
CA GLN A 838 -24.91 -29.19 7.44
C GLN A 838 -25.78 -28.01 7.89
N LEU A 839 -25.96 -27.88 9.20
CA LEU A 839 -26.84 -26.89 9.83
C LEU A 839 -26.05 -25.61 10.18
N TYR A 840 -26.52 -24.48 9.70
CA TYR A 840 -26.02 -23.15 10.02
C TYR A 840 -27.09 -22.36 10.78
N GLU A 841 -26.73 -21.77 11.91
CA GLU A 841 -27.62 -20.89 12.66
C GLU A 841 -27.27 -19.42 12.39
N ILE A 842 -28.16 -18.69 11.70
CA ILE A 842 -27.97 -17.27 11.39
C ILE A 842 -28.99 -16.43 12.15
N PRO A 843 -28.61 -15.33 12.82
CA PRO A 843 -29.57 -14.45 13.50
C PRO A 843 -30.70 -14.03 12.55
N ALA A 844 -31.96 -14.14 12.99
CA ALA A 844 -33.11 -13.96 12.09
C ALA A 844 -33.20 -12.56 11.44
N GLY A 845 -32.66 -11.52 12.08
CA GLY A 845 -32.59 -10.16 11.53
C GLY A 845 -31.42 -9.90 10.55
N LYS A 846 -30.54 -10.88 10.34
CA LYS A 846 -29.36 -10.73 9.47
C LYS A 846 -29.73 -11.02 8.01
N HIS A 847 -29.31 -10.15 7.09
CA HIS A 847 -29.60 -10.33 5.67
C HIS A 847 -28.88 -11.56 5.09
N LEU A 848 -29.65 -12.35 4.35
CA LEU A 848 -29.18 -13.56 3.67
C LEU A 848 -28.93 -13.25 2.21
N ARG A 849 -27.83 -13.78 1.65
CA ARG A 849 -27.50 -13.64 0.22
C ARG A 849 -28.07 -14.75 -0.65
N VAL A 850 -28.62 -15.79 -0.02
CA VAL A 850 -29.08 -17.03 -0.66
C VAL A 850 -30.57 -17.23 -0.41
N HIS A 851 -31.25 -17.84 -1.38
CA HIS A 851 -32.64 -18.24 -1.32
C HIS A 851 -32.80 -19.76 -1.15
N ALA A 852 -34.02 -20.20 -0.87
CA ALA A 852 -34.34 -21.61 -0.80
C ALA A 852 -34.23 -22.24 -2.21
N GLY A 853 -33.51 -23.35 -2.32
CA GLY A 853 -33.24 -24.03 -3.58
C GLY A 853 -31.99 -23.53 -4.32
N ASP A 854 -31.30 -22.51 -3.80
CA ASP A 854 -30.04 -22.06 -4.39
C ASP A 854 -28.94 -23.11 -4.17
N TRP A 855 -28.11 -23.30 -5.19
CA TRP A 855 -26.93 -24.15 -5.11
C TRP A 855 -25.72 -23.35 -4.65
N VAL A 856 -25.15 -23.72 -3.50
CA VAL A 856 -23.97 -23.08 -2.91
C VAL A 856 -22.78 -24.02 -2.94
N ARG A 857 -21.58 -23.46 -3.09
CA ARG A 857 -20.30 -24.16 -2.93
C ARG A 857 -19.70 -23.92 -1.56
N ALA A 858 -18.79 -24.79 -1.15
CA ALA A 858 -17.97 -24.65 0.03
C ALA A 858 -17.18 -23.33 -0.01
N GLY A 859 -17.45 -22.49 0.97
CA GLY A 859 -16.91 -21.16 1.17
C GLY A 859 -17.74 -20.03 0.57
N ASP A 860 -18.88 -20.30 -0.07
CA ASP A 860 -19.82 -19.26 -0.48
C ASP A 860 -20.50 -18.63 0.74
N ARG A 861 -20.76 -17.33 0.67
CA ARG A 861 -21.36 -16.56 1.79
C ARG A 861 -22.87 -16.74 1.81
N LEU A 862 -23.39 -17.34 2.88
CA LEU A 862 -24.84 -17.51 3.11
C LEU A 862 -25.47 -16.22 3.65
N SER A 863 -24.74 -15.48 4.48
CA SER A 863 -25.18 -14.20 5.05
C SER A 863 -24.26 -13.06 4.65
N GLU A 864 -24.71 -11.84 4.86
CA GLU A 864 -23.86 -10.66 4.70
C GLU A 864 -22.83 -10.51 5.81
N GLY A 865 -21.82 -9.67 5.53
CA GLY A 865 -20.72 -9.36 6.45
C GLY A 865 -19.33 -9.67 5.89
N PRO A 866 -18.27 -9.21 6.58
CA PRO A 866 -16.90 -9.61 6.30
C PRO A 866 -16.69 -11.10 6.58
N VAL A 867 -15.88 -11.76 5.77
CA VAL A 867 -15.52 -13.17 5.99
C VAL A 867 -14.52 -13.25 7.13
N ASN A 868 -14.71 -14.22 8.00
CA ASN A 868 -13.76 -14.52 9.07
C ASN A 868 -12.63 -15.41 8.53
N PRO A 869 -11.35 -14.98 8.63
CA PRO A 869 -10.21 -15.78 8.15
C PRO A 869 -10.12 -17.18 8.76
N HIS A 870 -10.56 -17.34 10.02
CA HIS A 870 -10.55 -18.64 10.71
C HIS A 870 -11.49 -19.66 10.07
N ASP A 871 -12.62 -19.20 9.52
CA ASP A 871 -13.57 -20.08 8.85
C ASP A 871 -13.04 -20.47 7.45
N ILE A 872 -12.33 -19.55 6.76
CA ILE A 872 -11.62 -19.88 5.51
C ILE A 872 -10.58 -20.97 5.74
N LEU A 873 -9.78 -20.86 6.81
CA LEU A 873 -8.76 -21.86 7.15
C LEU A 873 -9.38 -23.24 7.37
N ARG A 874 -10.51 -23.32 8.10
CA ARG A 874 -11.19 -24.58 8.39
C ARG A 874 -11.75 -25.24 7.13
N ILE A 875 -12.28 -24.46 6.19
CA ILE A 875 -13.05 -24.97 5.04
C ILE A 875 -12.17 -25.14 3.80
N LYS A 876 -11.46 -24.08 3.40
CA LYS A 876 -10.65 -24.06 2.17
C LYS A 876 -9.17 -24.39 2.42
N GLY A 877 -8.76 -24.49 3.67
CA GLY A 877 -7.39 -24.82 4.07
C GLY A 877 -6.43 -23.61 4.11
N PRO A 878 -5.15 -23.87 4.42
CA PRO A 878 -4.17 -22.82 4.72
C PRO A 878 -3.83 -21.92 3.52
N ARG A 879 -3.79 -22.47 2.30
CA ARG A 879 -3.44 -21.68 1.11
C ARG A 879 -4.49 -20.61 0.81
N ALA A 880 -5.76 -21.00 0.83
CA ALA A 880 -6.86 -20.08 0.56
C ALA A 880 -6.93 -18.93 1.58
N VAL A 881 -6.64 -19.18 2.87
CA VAL A 881 -6.59 -18.10 3.85
C VAL A 881 -5.37 -17.20 3.68
N GLN A 882 -4.22 -17.75 3.26
CA GLN A 882 -3.02 -16.96 2.97
C GLN A 882 -3.25 -16.01 1.79
N GLU A 883 -3.82 -16.52 0.70
CA GLU A 883 -4.19 -15.73 -0.48
C GLU A 883 -5.24 -14.67 -0.13
N TYR A 884 -6.25 -15.03 0.67
CA TYR A 884 -7.25 -14.09 1.15
C TYR A 884 -6.63 -12.93 1.93
N LEU A 885 -5.79 -13.22 2.93
CA LEU A 885 -5.12 -12.20 3.74
C LEU A 885 -4.18 -11.33 2.90
N LEU A 886 -3.42 -11.94 1.99
CA LEU A 886 -2.52 -11.21 1.10
C LEU A 886 -3.31 -10.21 0.23
N ASN A 887 -4.35 -10.67 -0.44
CA ASN A 887 -5.15 -9.83 -1.33
C ASN A 887 -5.90 -8.72 -0.57
N GLU A 888 -6.51 -9.01 0.57
CA GLU A 888 -7.25 -8.01 1.37
C GLU A 888 -6.33 -6.92 1.93
N VAL A 889 -5.14 -7.28 2.44
CA VAL A 889 -4.17 -6.27 2.90
C VAL A 889 -3.69 -5.42 1.73
N GLN A 890 -3.37 -6.07 0.61
CA GLN A 890 -2.88 -5.39 -0.58
C GLN A 890 -3.91 -4.44 -1.19
N GLU A 891 -5.20 -4.80 -1.20
CA GLU A 891 -6.30 -3.91 -1.63
C GLU A 891 -6.32 -2.61 -0.82
N VAL A 892 -6.11 -2.65 0.50
CA VAL A 892 -6.10 -1.45 1.34
C VAL A 892 -4.96 -0.50 0.96
N TYR A 893 -3.75 -1.02 0.72
CA TYR A 893 -2.61 -0.20 0.28
C TYR A 893 -2.81 0.35 -1.14
N ARG A 894 -3.32 -0.48 -2.07
CA ARG A 894 -3.56 -0.11 -3.47
C ARG A 894 -4.63 0.99 -3.59
N LEU A 895 -5.72 0.93 -2.82
CA LEU A 895 -6.75 1.98 -2.80
C LEU A 895 -6.22 3.34 -2.35
N GLN A 896 -5.10 3.36 -1.64
CA GLN A 896 -4.42 4.59 -1.20
C GLN A 896 -3.28 5.00 -2.14
N GLY A 897 -3.15 4.32 -3.29
CA GLY A 897 -2.12 4.56 -4.30
C GLY A 897 -0.71 4.21 -3.83
N VAL A 898 -0.57 3.29 -2.87
CA VAL A 898 0.71 2.76 -2.39
C VAL A 898 0.93 1.39 -3.02
N LYS A 899 2.05 1.24 -3.73
CA LYS A 899 2.47 -0.04 -4.31
C LYS A 899 3.43 -0.75 -3.34
N ILE A 900 3.13 -2.01 -3.04
CA ILE A 900 3.97 -2.93 -2.24
C ILE A 900 4.02 -4.25 -3.00
N ASN A 901 5.17 -4.89 -3.11
CA ASN A 901 5.23 -6.21 -3.73
C ASN A 901 4.60 -7.30 -2.83
N ASP A 902 3.82 -8.20 -3.43
CA ASP A 902 3.09 -9.29 -2.75
C ASP A 902 4.00 -10.15 -1.85
N LYS A 903 5.29 -10.29 -2.19
CA LYS A 903 6.25 -11.09 -1.41
C LYS A 903 6.40 -10.60 0.04
N HIS A 904 6.33 -9.30 0.29
CA HIS A 904 6.51 -8.74 1.63
C HIS A 904 5.34 -9.10 2.55
N ILE A 905 4.11 -8.96 2.05
CA ILE A 905 2.91 -9.37 2.79
C ILE A 905 2.91 -10.89 2.97
N GLY A 906 3.31 -11.64 1.93
CA GLY A 906 3.45 -13.09 1.98
C GLY A 906 4.38 -13.58 3.10
N VAL A 907 5.50 -12.89 3.35
CA VAL A 907 6.41 -13.22 4.47
C VAL A 907 5.69 -13.12 5.82
N ILE A 908 4.92 -12.05 6.05
CA ILE A 908 4.18 -11.87 7.32
C ILE A 908 3.07 -12.93 7.45
N VAL A 909 2.30 -13.13 6.38
CA VAL A 909 1.19 -14.10 6.34
C VAL A 909 1.69 -15.53 6.56
N ARG A 910 2.89 -15.88 6.07
CA ARG A 910 3.55 -17.15 6.37
C ARG A 910 3.80 -17.31 7.87
N GLN A 911 4.31 -16.28 8.53
CA GLN A 911 4.60 -16.31 9.98
C GLN A 911 3.32 -16.45 10.83
N MET A 912 2.17 -15.95 10.36
CA MET A 912 0.88 -16.12 11.06
C MET A 912 0.39 -17.58 11.11
N LEU A 913 0.87 -18.44 10.23
CA LEU A 913 0.54 -19.88 10.13
C LEU A 913 1.72 -20.79 10.48
N GLN A 914 2.68 -20.29 11.25
CA GLN A 914 3.86 -21.04 11.67
C GLN A 914 3.53 -22.15 12.69
N LYS A 915 2.40 -22.06 13.39
CA LYS A 915 2.01 -23.03 14.43
C LYS A 915 0.95 -24.01 13.94
N VAL A 916 1.02 -25.22 14.47
CA VAL A 916 -0.02 -26.24 14.34
C VAL A 916 -0.47 -26.66 15.74
N ARG A 917 -1.74 -27.04 15.84
CA ARG A 917 -2.30 -27.62 17.07
C ARG A 917 -2.37 -29.13 16.90
N VAL A 918 -1.78 -29.85 17.84
CA VAL A 918 -1.81 -31.33 17.84
C VAL A 918 -3.21 -31.80 18.21
N LEU A 919 -3.79 -32.68 17.40
CA LEU A 919 -5.08 -33.33 17.66
C LEU A 919 -4.85 -34.67 18.36
N GLU A 920 -3.97 -35.49 17.78
CA GLU A 920 -3.58 -36.80 18.30
C GLU A 920 -2.07 -36.88 18.34
N SER A 921 -1.50 -37.30 19.46
CA SER A 921 -0.04 -37.36 19.66
C SER A 921 0.61 -38.55 18.94
N GLY A 922 -0.14 -39.60 18.64
CA GLY A 922 0.43 -40.89 18.24
C GLY A 922 1.49 -41.36 19.24
N ASP A 923 2.60 -41.89 18.73
CA ASP A 923 3.78 -42.29 19.51
C ASP A 923 4.84 -41.18 19.64
N THR A 924 4.51 -39.94 19.28
CA THR A 924 5.44 -38.81 19.36
C THR A 924 5.51 -38.21 20.77
N GLU A 925 6.48 -37.32 21.00
CA GLU A 925 6.69 -36.63 22.29
C GLU A 925 5.66 -35.51 22.56
N PHE A 926 4.71 -35.26 21.65
CA PHE A 926 3.77 -34.14 21.75
C PHE A 926 2.56 -34.46 22.63
N LEU A 927 1.95 -33.42 23.17
CA LEU A 927 0.68 -33.52 23.91
C LEU A 927 -0.50 -33.11 23.04
N GLU A 928 -1.65 -33.75 23.25
CA GLU A 928 -2.90 -33.34 22.60
C GLU A 928 -3.28 -31.90 22.99
N GLY A 929 -3.63 -31.09 21.99
CA GLY A 929 -3.93 -29.67 22.16
C GLY A 929 -2.70 -28.76 22.26
N GLU A 930 -1.48 -29.30 22.25
CA GLU A 930 -0.25 -28.50 22.28
C GLU A 930 -0.08 -27.68 21.00
N HIS A 931 0.41 -26.44 21.14
CA HIS A 931 0.76 -25.57 20.03
C HIS A 931 2.25 -25.69 19.73
N VAL A 932 2.58 -26.37 18.63
CA VAL A 932 3.95 -26.63 18.23
C VAL A 932 4.29 -25.93 16.93
N ASP A 933 5.58 -25.69 16.73
CA ASP A 933 6.06 -25.17 15.44
C ASP A 933 5.83 -26.20 14.33
N LYS A 934 5.32 -25.76 13.19
CA LYS A 934 5.03 -26.63 12.03
C LYS A 934 6.25 -27.42 11.60
N GLN A 935 7.44 -26.84 11.66
CA GLN A 935 8.67 -27.54 11.27
C GLN A 935 9.07 -28.58 12.31
N ALA A 936 9.04 -28.24 13.60
CA ALA A 936 9.33 -29.18 14.67
C ALA A 936 8.37 -30.39 14.64
N PHE A 937 7.09 -30.14 14.35
CA PHE A 937 6.09 -31.18 14.18
C PHE A 937 6.40 -32.11 12.99
N ARG A 938 6.76 -31.54 11.83
CA ARG A 938 7.18 -32.32 10.65
C ARG A 938 8.41 -33.18 10.95
N ASP A 939 9.43 -32.61 11.57
CA ASP A 939 10.68 -33.33 11.88
C ASP A 939 10.46 -34.48 12.88
N ALA A 940 9.60 -34.29 13.88
CA ALA A 940 9.22 -35.33 14.83
C ALA A 940 8.43 -36.46 14.15
N ASN A 941 7.47 -36.12 13.28
CA ASN A 941 6.70 -37.11 12.52
C ASN A 941 7.56 -37.87 11.51
N ASP A 942 8.53 -37.22 10.86
CA ASP A 942 9.46 -37.89 9.97
C ASP A 942 10.38 -38.86 10.72
N LYS A 943 10.75 -38.55 11.97
CA LYS A 943 11.47 -39.48 12.85
C LYS A 943 10.60 -40.67 13.25
N ALA A 944 9.35 -40.45 13.65
CA ALA A 944 8.40 -41.52 14.00
C ALA A 944 8.16 -42.46 12.80
N LYS A 945 7.91 -41.90 11.62
CA LYS A 945 7.76 -42.67 10.37
C LYS A 945 9.00 -43.50 10.04
N LYS A 946 10.21 -42.95 10.23
CA LYS A 946 11.46 -43.71 10.03
C LYS A 946 11.61 -44.87 11.01
N LYS A 947 11.06 -44.73 12.22
CA LYS A 947 11.01 -45.80 13.23
C LYS A 947 9.82 -46.75 13.06
N LYS A 948 8.90 -46.49 12.11
CA LYS A 948 7.63 -47.20 11.91
C LYS A 948 6.67 -47.10 13.11
N GLU A 949 6.73 -45.95 13.80
CA GLU A 949 5.82 -45.56 14.89
C GLU A 949 4.67 -44.71 14.31
N ASP A 950 3.56 -44.60 15.06
CA ASP A 950 2.38 -43.84 14.62
C ASP A 950 2.65 -42.33 14.69
N PRO A 951 2.57 -41.58 13.57
CA PRO A 951 2.83 -40.15 13.56
C PRO A 951 1.68 -39.36 14.19
N ALA A 952 1.99 -38.20 14.77
CA ALA A 952 0.99 -37.29 15.30
C ALA A 952 0.14 -36.65 14.18
N VAL A 953 -1.11 -36.32 14.51
CA VAL A 953 -2.05 -35.59 13.65
C VAL A 953 -2.21 -34.16 14.16
N SER A 954 -2.21 -33.18 13.27
CA SER A 954 -2.34 -31.76 13.64
C SER A 954 -3.30 -31.01 12.72
N GLU A 955 -3.91 -29.96 13.24
CA GLU A 955 -4.61 -28.93 12.47
C GLU A 955 -3.77 -27.64 12.37
N PRO A 956 -3.80 -26.92 11.23
CA PRO A 956 -3.12 -25.62 11.11
C PRO A 956 -3.80 -24.58 12.01
N LEU A 957 -2.98 -23.71 12.63
CA LEU A 957 -3.47 -22.68 13.53
C LEU A 957 -3.12 -21.28 12.99
N LEU A 958 -4.15 -20.45 12.76
CA LEU A 958 -3.95 -19.03 12.41
C LEU A 958 -3.82 -18.20 13.68
N LEU A 959 -2.65 -17.59 13.89
CA LEU A 959 -2.39 -16.68 14.99
C LEU A 959 -2.21 -15.26 14.49
N GLY A 960 -2.78 -14.29 15.21
CA GLY A 960 -2.47 -12.88 14.99
C GLY A 960 -1.01 -12.58 15.35
N ILE A 961 -0.43 -11.56 14.71
CA ILE A 961 0.99 -11.21 14.86
C ILE A 961 1.43 -11.04 16.32
N THR A 962 0.59 -10.46 17.20
CA THR A 962 0.94 -10.30 18.63
C THR A 962 1.05 -11.64 19.36
N LYS A 963 0.18 -12.62 19.04
CA LYS A 963 0.25 -13.96 19.65
C LYS A 963 1.36 -14.80 19.03
N ALA A 964 1.62 -14.63 17.74
CA ALA A 964 2.72 -15.31 17.06
C ALA A 964 4.08 -14.89 17.65
N SER A 965 4.33 -13.60 17.89
CA SER A 965 5.60 -13.13 18.47
C SER A 965 5.85 -13.61 19.90
N LEU A 966 4.79 -13.76 20.71
CA LEU A 966 4.86 -14.27 22.09
C LEU A 966 5.11 -15.78 22.18
N THR A 967 4.91 -16.53 21.08
CA THR A 967 5.07 -17.99 21.02
C THR A 967 6.29 -18.41 20.19
N THR A 968 7.24 -17.50 20.03
CA THR A 968 8.55 -17.74 19.40
C THR A 968 9.38 -18.72 20.24
N GLN A 969 10.36 -19.38 19.61
CA GLN A 969 11.22 -20.35 20.29
C GLN A 969 12.18 -19.67 21.28
N SER A 970 12.71 -18.50 20.93
CA SER A 970 13.59 -17.72 21.82
C SER A 970 12.77 -17.01 22.89
N PHE A 971 12.92 -17.44 24.14
CA PHE A 971 12.30 -16.75 25.27
C PHE A 971 12.94 -15.38 25.53
N ILE A 972 14.23 -15.19 25.16
CA ILE A 972 14.93 -13.89 25.26
C ILE A 972 14.28 -12.87 24.33
N SER A 973 14.05 -13.28 23.07
CA SER A 973 13.35 -12.46 22.08
C SER A 973 11.92 -12.14 22.54
N ALA A 974 11.15 -13.14 22.94
CA ALA A 974 9.78 -12.96 23.42
C ALA A 974 9.70 -12.03 24.65
N ALA A 975 10.60 -12.18 25.62
CA ALA A 975 10.64 -11.38 26.84
C ALA A 975 10.90 -9.88 26.57
N SER A 976 11.60 -9.56 25.48
CA SER A 976 11.89 -8.18 25.07
C SER A 976 10.71 -7.48 24.36
N PHE A 977 9.67 -8.22 23.98
CA PHE A 977 8.51 -7.68 23.29
C PHE A 977 7.45 -7.14 24.28
N GLN A 978 6.71 -8.04 24.93
CA GLN A 978 5.62 -7.76 25.87
C GLN A 978 5.47 -8.91 26.88
N GLU A 979 4.77 -8.66 27.99
CA GLU A 979 4.47 -9.68 29.01
C GLU A 979 5.70 -10.40 29.58
N THR A 980 6.81 -9.67 29.76
CA THR A 980 8.12 -10.18 30.18
C THR A 980 8.03 -11.13 31.39
N THR A 981 7.28 -10.76 32.43
CA THR A 981 7.12 -11.60 33.63
C THR A 981 6.50 -12.96 33.31
N ARG A 982 5.46 -13.00 32.46
CA ARG A 982 4.80 -14.26 32.08
C ARG A 982 5.74 -15.15 31.29
N VAL A 983 6.44 -14.57 30.30
CA VAL A 983 7.39 -15.29 29.44
C VAL A 983 8.54 -15.88 30.25
N LEU A 984 9.17 -15.08 31.12
CA LEU A 984 10.29 -15.55 31.93
C LEU A 984 9.87 -16.59 32.97
N THR A 985 8.68 -16.47 33.55
CA THR A 985 8.15 -17.46 34.49
C THR A 985 7.91 -18.81 33.79
N ASP A 986 7.28 -18.82 32.62
CA ASP A 986 7.06 -20.04 31.84
C ASP A 986 8.39 -20.68 31.39
N ALA A 987 9.34 -19.87 30.92
CA ALA A 987 10.68 -20.34 30.57
C ALA A 987 11.44 -20.94 31.77
N ALA A 988 11.34 -20.32 32.95
CA ALA A 988 11.97 -20.81 34.18
C ALA A 988 11.35 -22.13 34.66
N ILE A 989 10.02 -22.28 34.59
CA ILE A 989 9.31 -23.51 34.96
C ILE A 989 9.73 -24.67 34.05
N ARG A 990 9.90 -24.42 32.75
CA ARG A 990 10.31 -25.44 31.77
C ARG A 990 11.81 -25.74 31.77
N GLY A 991 12.62 -24.92 32.44
CA GLY A 991 14.08 -24.97 32.30
C GLY A 991 14.54 -24.72 30.86
N ALA A 992 13.86 -23.82 30.14
CA ALA A 992 14.09 -23.58 28.73
C ALA A 992 15.52 -23.07 28.45
N ARG A 993 16.14 -23.57 27.37
CA ARG A 993 17.45 -23.15 26.89
C ARG A 993 17.31 -22.44 25.56
N ASP A 994 17.98 -21.31 25.41
CA ASP A 994 18.02 -20.54 24.16
C ASP A 994 19.31 -20.87 23.39
N GLU A 995 19.18 -21.14 22.08
CA GLU A 995 20.30 -21.48 21.19
C GLU A 995 20.84 -20.28 20.41
N LEU A 996 20.31 -19.07 20.66
CA LEU A 996 20.75 -17.81 20.07
C LEU A 996 20.69 -17.78 18.54
N LEU A 997 19.62 -18.34 18.00
CA LEU A 997 19.51 -18.55 16.56
C LEU A 997 18.98 -17.31 15.82
N GLY A 998 18.13 -16.49 16.44
CA GLY A 998 17.53 -15.29 15.85
C GLY A 998 18.36 -14.03 16.00
N LEU A 999 17.83 -12.91 15.51
CA LEU A 999 18.56 -11.64 15.48
C LEU A 999 18.59 -10.94 16.84
N LYS A 1000 17.48 -10.97 17.57
CA LYS A 1000 17.23 -10.07 18.72
C LYS A 1000 18.00 -10.50 19.96
N GLU A 1001 18.02 -11.80 20.22
CA GLU A 1001 18.84 -12.44 21.24
C GLU A 1001 20.34 -12.10 21.10
N ASN A 1002 20.89 -12.17 19.87
CA ASN A 1002 22.28 -11.83 19.61
C ASN A 1002 22.56 -10.34 19.84
N ILE A 1003 21.64 -9.46 19.44
CA ILE A 1003 21.74 -8.01 19.72
C ILE A 1003 21.72 -7.73 21.23
N ILE A 1004 20.86 -8.42 22.00
CA ILE A 1004 20.74 -8.23 23.45
C ILE A 1004 22.03 -8.63 24.16
N ILE A 1005 22.62 -9.76 23.77
CA ILE A 1005 23.85 -10.30 24.36
C ILE A 1005 25.09 -9.55 23.85
N GLY A 1006 25.04 -8.95 22.67
CA GLY A 1006 26.18 -8.25 22.05
C GLY A 1006 27.02 -9.13 21.14
N HIS A 1007 26.41 -10.18 20.55
CA HIS A 1007 27.02 -11.02 19.53
C HIS A 1007 26.70 -10.52 18.11
N LEU A 1008 27.45 -11.02 17.12
CA LEU A 1008 27.13 -10.82 15.71
C LEU A 1008 25.76 -11.42 15.38
N ILE A 1009 24.97 -10.70 14.58
CA ILE A 1009 23.66 -11.19 14.16
C ILE A 1009 23.79 -12.30 13.10
N PRO A 1010 22.96 -13.36 13.13
CA PRO A 1010 23.03 -14.47 12.18
C PRO A 1010 22.37 -14.12 10.82
N ALA A 1011 22.68 -12.94 10.28
CA ALA A 1011 22.25 -12.44 8.97
C ALA A 1011 23.33 -11.54 8.37
N GLY A 1012 23.31 -11.37 7.05
CA GLY A 1012 24.29 -10.59 6.31
C GLY A 1012 25.73 -11.07 6.60
N THR A 1013 26.59 -10.12 6.98
CA THR A 1013 28.01 -10.35 7.31
C THR A 1013 28.23 -11.27 8.51
N GLY A 1014 27.25 -11.38 9.43
CA GLY A 1014 27.37 -12.25 10.61
C GLY A 1014 26.92 -13.70 10.38
N MET A 1015 26.58 -14.11 9.15
CA MET A 1015 26.35 -15.53 8.84
C MET A 1015 27.60 -16.37 9.14
N TYR A 1016 27.38 -17.58 9.67
CA TYR A 1016 28.45 -18.54 9.97
C TYR A 1016 29.40 -18.80 8.78
N ARG A 1017 28.85 -18.81 7.55
CA ARG A 1017 29.63 -18.99 6.31
C ARG A 1017 30.75 -17.96 6.13
N TYR A 1018 30.59 -16.75 6.63
CA TYR A 1018 31.59 -15.68 6.48
C TYR A 1018 32.60 -15.65 7.64
N GLN A 1019 32.39 -16.41 8.71
CA GLN A 1019 33.33 -16.47 9.84
C GLN A 1019 34.66 -17.17 9.49
N GLU A 1020 34.67 -18.00 8.43
CA GLU A 1020 35.85 -18.73 7.97
C GLU A 1020 36.62 -17.99 6.84
N VAL A 1021 36.17 -16.79 6.44
CA VAL A 1021 36.80 -16.03 5.36
C VAL A 1021 37.85 -15.08 5.93
N GLU A 1022 39.14 -15.43 5.78
CA GLU A 1022 40.25 -14.51 6.07
C GLU A 1022 40.47 -13.56 4.89
N ILE A 1023 40.47 -12.26 5.15
CA ILE A 1023 40.79 -11.22 4.15
C ILE A 1023 42.28 -10.89 4.26
N GLU A 1024 43.08 -11.21 3.24
CA GLU A 1024 44.49 -10.77 3.17
C GLU A 1024 44.57 -9.27 2.87
N GLY A 1025 44.93 -8.43 3.86
CA GLY A 1025 45.33 -7.04 3.60
C GLY A 1025 45.21 -6.05 4.78
N ALA A 1026 46.37 -5.46 5.13
CA ALA A 1026 46.67 -4.40 6.11
C ALA A 1026 46.49 -4.76 7.61
N PRO A 1027 47.52 -4.55 8.46
CA PRO A 1027 47.43 -4.83 9.87
C PRO A 1027 46.36 -3.94 10.50
N VAL A 1028 45.35 -4.55 11.10
CA VAL A 1028 44.49 -3.89 12.07
C VAL A 1028 45.44 -3.31 13.13
N PRO A 1029 45.45 -1.98 13.41
CA PRO A 1029 46.19 -1.49 14.55
C PRO A 1029 45.67 -2.25 15.77
N ALA A 1030 46.56 -2.94 16.48
CA ALA A 1030 46.21 -3.66 17.69
C ALA A 1030 45.34 -2.75 18.55
N ALA A 1031 44.18 -3.26 19.01
CA ALA A 1031 43.35 -2.53 19.96
C ALA A 1031 44.28 -1.98 21.06
N PRO A 1032 44.25 -0.68 21.37
CA PRO A 1032 45.08 -0.17 22.45
C PRO A 1032 44.74 -1.00 23.68
N GLU A 1033 45.74 -1.68 24.25
CA GLU A 1033 45.58 -2.35 25.53
C GLU A 1033 45.06 -1.29 26.49
N LEU A 1034 43.77 -1.38 26.83
CA LEU A 1034 43.23 -0.60 27.93
C LEU A 1034 44.08 -1.02 29.14
N PRO A 1035 44.71 -0.08 29.86
CA PRO A 1035 45.41 -0.43 31.08
C PRO A 1035 44.40 -1.17 31.96
N LEU A 1036 44.73 -2.42 32.32
CA LEU A 1036 43.94 -3.23 33.23
C LEU A 1036 43.55 -2.34 34.41
N GLU A 1037 42.25 -2.13 34.62
CA GLU A 1037 41.79 -1.50 35.84
C GLU A 1037 42.34 -2.36 36.99
N PRO A 1038 43.06 -1.77 37.96
CA PRO A 1038 43.57 -2.53 39.08
C PRO A 1038 42.38 -3.22 39.75
N SER A 1039 42.55 -4.50 40.03
CA SER A 1039 41.50 -5.27 40.69
C SER A 1039 41.13 -4.60 42.03
N ILE A 1040 39.88 -4.74 42.47
CA ILE A 1040 39.45 -4.22 43.79
C ILE A 1040 40.39 -4.70 44.92
N ALA A 1041 41.02 -5.87 44.74
CA ALA A 1041 42.03 -6.41 45.65
C ALA A 1041 43.36 -5.62 45.64
N GLU A 1042 43.78 -5.07 44.51
CA GLU A 1042 45.00 -4.23 44.39
C GLU A 1042 44.77 -2.82 44.94
N ILE A 1043 43.57 -2.25 44.74
CA ILE A 1043 43.19 -0.94 45.30
C ILE A 1043 43.19 -1.00 46.83
N LEU A 1044 42.65 -2.08 47.41
CA LEU A 1044 42.61 -2.30 48.86
C LEU A 1044 43.98 -2.62 49.48
N ALA A 1045 44.95 -3.09 48.69
CA ALA A 1045 46.30 -3.38 49.16
C ALA A 1045 47.19 -2.13 49.25
N THR A 1046 46.84 -1.05 48.54
CA THR A 1046 47.61 0.20 48.50
C THR A 1046 47.19 1.26 49.53
N GLU A 1047 46.09 1.07 50.26
CA GLU A 1047 45.63 2.01 51.30
C GLU A 1047 45.99 1.59 52.73
N SER A 1048 47.25 1.22 52.96
CA SER A 1048 47.81 1.12 54.32
C SER A 1048 49.05 1.99 54.45
N GLU A 1049 48.84 3.30 54.59
CA GLU A 1049 49.66 4.27 55.34
C GLU A 1049 49.39 5.69 54.81
N SER A 1050 48.61 6.49 55.55
CA SER A 1050 49.01 7.81 56.06
C SER A 1050 47.81 8.67 56.48
N ASP A 1051 47.80 8.99 57.78
CA ASP A 1051 47.12 10.06 58.52
C ASP A 1051 46.24 11.08 57.78
N PHE A 1052 44.96 11.12 58.16
CA PHE A 1052 44.21 12.39 58.22
C PHE A 1052 43.34 12.45 59.48
N ALA A 1053 43.64 13.42 60.34
CA ALA A 1053 42.87 13.76 61.53
C ALA A 1053 41.54 14.42 61.16
N LEU A 1054 40.46 13.99 61.83
CA LEU A 1054 39.10 14.56 61.71
C LEU A 1054 39.00 15.89 62.47
N PRO A 1055 38.43 16.96 61.89
CA PRO A 1055 37.85 18.05 62.66
C PRO A 1055 36.38 17.77 63.01
N GLU A 1056 36.01 18.20 64.21
CA GLU A 1056 34.72 18.00 64.86
C GLU A 1056 33.54 18.77 64.24
N THR A 1057 32.37 18.13 64.36
CA THR A 1057 30.97 18.59 64.34
C THR A 1057 30.67 20.09 64.39
N VAL A 1058 29.75 20.57 63.53
CA VAL A 1058 28.73 21.63 63.81
C VAL A 1058 27.48 21.41 62.90
N PRO A 1059 26.23 21.68 63.37
CA PRO A 1059 25.02 20.97 62.94
C PRO A 1059 24.13 21.72 61.93
N VAL A 1060 23.13 20.97 61.43
CA VAL A 1060 22.01 21.38 60.57
C VAL A 1060 21.07 22.37 61.28
N PRO A 1061 20.55 23.40 60.59
CA PRO A 1061 19.28 24.05 60.94
C PRO A 1061 18.15 23.71 59.95
N GLU A 1062 16.96 23.56 60.54
CA GLU A 1062 15.63 23.39 59.92
C GLU A 1062 15.08 24.69 59.29
N GLU A 1063 14.11 24.52 58.37
CA GLU A 1063 13.15 25.51 57.80
C GLU A 1063 13.75 26.61 56.88
N ILE A 1064 13.25 26.91 55.66
CA ILE A 1064 11.89 27.00 55.08
C ILE A 1064 11.88 26.44 53.65
#